data_AF-A0A410RWD2-F1
#
_entry.id   AF-A0A410RWD2-F1
#
_cell.length_a   1.000
_cell.length_b   1.000
_cell.length_c   1.000
_cell.angle_alpha   90.00
_cell.angle_beta   90.00
_cell.angle_gamma   90.00
#
_symmetry.space_group_name_H-M   'P 1'
#
loop_
_entity.id
_entity.type
_entity.pdbx_description
1 polymer ?
#
loop_
_entity_poly.entity_id
_entity_poly.type
_entity_poly.pdbx_seq_one_letter_code
_entity_poly.pdbx_strand_id
1 'polypeptide(L)'
;MKRGFLAALLLSGASLALACSDTTSTAGAAGLSGTYDVVLSNQLVFVTSQDRDELRVLDLTRAPREFIPAPNPLEPLAIPVIARPDSLTRDVGYNDKGEDVSGPYIYARSSGGRGISVVAADRARLNEVTRLATGQLITAFAAHAPVAEGEPSVLYYALQTRPEAAEQLCGPFGGGVVMRQDLPGPEGFDAAGLPPALPVFCLKPADTVMSMVTLPARAGVADSLVVAIRNVSGTSRLVRVVADGASVEIPYKRPRPAPYAVPNYADLVDIPARLVTTHPSYKVSDTVTEPAGRYVFVVLDELTCNSSDCEGVIALDNGPDPLAPSAAPVLARDVTGAPMLTLRPSAGLPTGLTLRSGLEVRELRADSVPYLTPIPLLGIMPSSDGRITLFRADERRAFNLDRDSENKALNSSVSAELRDNNEVARVDQFQGILVEQPGCPQVTDTTNATAFLCNGSVPGGTYRFVFQGVLPGLVGLSRDLTQEDPALLIETPLVEARGVIPGDSIILANNAGACAAVIPILRLEDQGNGLTRLYPDLSDPAVADAAEPCASYPLFSVRAGPNVKPFVLYSGAETGDTYLQRLNVGEAYTVSSVLDYYYHPDGFDLGLEPPKSPTTFAPAPLTLTLTPTIGAGSRLVAGDRYVVTLLPRFRRYVFGVDTSQSSNLAVYTLPASVVATDVDGASLAYVAYPSADGVLQVALESITDNLDNLTYLRAFQ
;
A
#
# COMPACT_ATOMS: atom_id res chain seq x y z
N MET A 1 14.78 0.44 71.82
CA MET A 1 13.96 -0.70 71.34
C MET A 1 12.73 -0.14 70.64
N LYS A 2 12.46 -0.64 69.41
CA LYS A 2 11.18 -0.67 68.64
C LYS A 2 10.54 0.71 68.32
N ARG A 3 10.72 1.33 67.14
CA ARG A 3 10.42 0.91 65.73
C ARG A 3 9.00 0.34 65.58
N GLY A 4 8.13 1.05 64.85
CA GLY A 4 6.92 0.46 64.27
C GLY A 4 5.66 1.32 64.17
N PHE A 5 5.72 2.64 63.91
CA PHE A 5 4.48 3.43 63.65
C PHE A 5 4.56 4.43 62.49
N LEU A 6 5.63 4.42 61.68
CA LEU A 6 5.81 5.33 60.54
C LEU A 6 5.62 4.68 59.16
N ALA A 7 5.28 3.39 59.09
CA ALA A 7 5.08 2.67 57.83
C ALA A 7 3.61 2.59 57.37
N ALA A 8 2.63 2.92 58.22
CA ALA A 8 1.21 2.75 57.88
C ALA A 8 0.53 4.02 57.33
N LEU A 9 1.18 5.20 57.43
CA LEU A 9 0.64 6.47 56.93
C LEU A 9 1.32 6.96 55.63
N LEU A 10 2.32 6.23 55.14
CA LEU A 10 2.95 6.43 53.83
C LEU A 10 2.51 5.38 52.78
N LEU A 11 1.60 4.47 53.16
CA LEU A 11 1.02 3.44 52.28
C LEU A 11 -0.46 3.73 51.90
N SER A 12 -0.99 4.88 52.29
CA SER A 12 -2.34 5.36 51.90
C SER A 12 -2.31 6.51 50.88
N GLY A 13 -1.13 6.88 50.37
CA GLY A 13 -0.94 7.94 49.37
C GLY A 13 -0.38 7.48 48.02
N ALA A 14 -0.18 6.17 47.81
CA ALA A 14 0.48 5.62 46.61
C ALA A 14 -0.43 4.73 45.74
N SER A 15 -1.75 4.74 45.97
CA SER A 15 -2.76 4.03 45.15
C SER A 15 -3.73 4.96 44.41
N LEU A 16 -3.43 6.26 44.36
CA LEU A 16 -4.20 7.28 43.63
C LEU A 16 -3.40 7.97 42.49
N ALA A 17 -2.25 7.41 42.09
CA ALA A 17 -1.35 7.99 41.09
C ALA A 17 -0.84 7.00 40.01
N LEU A 18 -1.58 5.92 39.73
CA LEU A 18 -1.31 5.02 38.59
C LEU A 18 -2.50 4.84 37.63
N ALA A 19 -3.54 5.65 37.75
CA ALA A 19 -4.48 5.89 36.67
C ALA A 19 -4.08 7.18 35.93
N CYS A 20 -2.84 7.24 35.45
CA CYS A 20 -2.58 8.08 34.29
C CYS A 20 -3.39 7.48 33.17
N SER A 21 -4.32 8.28 32.67
CA SER A 21 -5.13 8.02 31.50
C SER A 21 -4.23 7.79 30.30
N ASP A 22 -3.79 6.56 30.08
CA ASP A 22 -3.60 6.06 28.73
C ASP A 22 -4.99 5.75 28.17
N THR A 23 -5.80 6.80 28.04
CA THR A 23 -6.76 6.86 26.96
C THR A 23 -5.90 6.88 25.72
N THR A 24 -5.69 5.71 25.12
CA THR A 24 -5.23 5.61 23.74
C THR A 24 -6.16 6.51 22.95
N SER A 25 -5.63 7.69 22.64
CA SER A 25 -6.22 8.63 21.70
C SER A 25 -6.86 7.82 20.59
N THR A 26 -8.11 8.12 20.26
CA THR A 26 -8.78 7.73 19.02
C THR A 26 -8.08 8.42 17.84
N ALA A 27 -6.74 8.28 17.79
CA ALA A 27 -5.87 8.85 16.81
C ALA A 27 -6.39 8.37 15.47
N GLY A 28 -6.87 9.33 14.68
CA GLY A 28 -6.91 9.17 13.24
C GLY A 28 -5.56 8.62 12.77
N ALA A 29 -5.62 7.83 11.70
CA ALA A 29 -4.46 7.23 11.07
C ALA A 29 -3.24 8.19 11.12
N ALA A 30 -2.12 7.72 11.67
CA ALA A 30 -0.85 8.43 11.73
C ALA A 30 -0.75 9.70 12.62
N GLY A 31 -1.68 9.97 13.54
CA GLY A 31 -1.48 11.03 14.56
C GLY A 31 -1.38 12.46 14.00
N LEU A 32 -2.06 12.73 12.89
CA LEU A 32 -1.97 13.99 12.15
C LEU A 32 -2.91 15.08 12.71
N SER A 33 -2.60 16.36 12.42
CA SER A 33 -3.41 17.58 12.65
C SER A 33 -3.95 18.15 11.33
N GLY A 34 -5.25 18.43 11.17
CA GLY A 34 -5.83 19.22 10.06
C GLY A 34 -7.32 18.98 9.69
N THR A 35 -7.86 19.53 8.60
CA THR A 35 -9.17 19.11 8.04
C THR A 35 -9.11 17.60 7.75
N TYR A 36 -9.86 16.81 8.51
CA TYR A 36 -9.61 15.37 8.59
C TYR A 36 -10.55 14.50 7.80
N ASP A 37 -11.81 14.93 7.73
CA ASP A 37 -12.89 14.07 7.30
C ASP A 37 -13.77 14.80 6.29
N VAL A 38 -14.18 14.07 5.27
CA VAL A 38 -15.11 14.51 4.24
C VAL A 38 -16.16 13.45 4.01
N VAL A 39 -17.41 13.87 3.91
CA VAL A 39 -18.53 13.00 3.54
C VAL A 39 -19.34 13.63 2.42
N LEU A 40 -19.82 12.79 1.51
CA LEU A 40 -20.65 13.19 0.38
C LEU A 40 -22.10 12.81 0.66
N SER A 41 -23.01 13.78 0.62
CA SER A 41 -24.45 13.54 0.68
C SER A 41 -25.16 14.45 -0.32
N ASN A 42 -26.04 13.91 -1.18
CA ASN A 42 -26.86 14.70 -2.12
C ASN A 42 -26.08 15.75 -2.95
N GLN A 43 -24.92 15.39 -3.51
CA GLN A 43 -24.03 16.30 -4.26
C GLN A 43 -23.53 17.51 -3.43
N LEU A 44 -23.47 17.36 -2.11
CA LEU A 44 -22.84 18.27 -1.17
C LEU A 44 -21.68 17.54 -0.48
N VAL A 45 -20.50 18.16 -0.45
CA VAL A 45 -19.35 17.65 0.30
C VAL A 45 -19.26 18.42 1.60
N PHE A 46 -19.47 17.72 2.71
CA PHE A 46 -19.32 18.25 4.06
C PHE A 46 -17.89 18.04 4.51
N VAL A 47 -17.30 19.07 5.11
CA VAL A 47 -15.89 19.13 5.47
C VAL A 47 -15.77 19.54 6.93
N THR A 48 -14.96 18.81 7.70
CA THR A 48 -14.64 19.22 9.07
C THR A 48 -13.76 20.47 9.12
N SER A 49 -13.78 21.18 10.24
CA SER A 49 -12.86 22.28 10.51
C SER A 49 -12.06 22.02 11.79
N GLN A 50 -10.77 22.33 11.75
CA GLN A 50 -9.85 22.22 12.89
C GLN A 50 -10.04 23.29 13.94
N ASP A 51 -10.08 24.53 13.46
CA ASP A 51 -9.95 25.73 14.28
C ASP A 51 -11.30 26.35 14.61
N ARG A 52 -12.37 25.80 14.05
CA ARG A 52 -13.71 26.32 14.16
C ARG A 52 -14.68 25.22 14.52
N ASP A 53 -15.69 25.62 15.26
CA ASP A 53 -16.78 24.75 15.69
C ASP A 53 -17.85 24.69 14.59
N GLU A 54 -17.42 24.42 13.35
CA GLU A 54 -18.24 24.49 12.15
C GLU A 54 -17.99 23.34 11.17
N LEU A 55 -18.99 23.03 10.35
CA LEU A 55 -18.81 22.29 9.10
C LEU A 55 -18.94 23.24 7.91
N ARG A 56 -18.05 23.09 6.93
CA ARG A 56 -18.16 23.76 5.64
C ARG A 56 -18.81 22.83 4.63
N VAL A 57 -19.61 23.40 3.73
CA VAL A 57 -20.37 22.64 2.72
C VAL A 57 -20.04 23.12 1.32
N LEU A 58 -19.39 22.26 0.54
CA LEU A 58 -19.09 22.51 -0.87
C LEU A 58 -20.23 21.98 -1.75
N ASP A 59 -20.84 22.87 -2.52
CA ASP A 59 -21.93 22.50 -3.43
C ASP A 59 -21.37 22.09 -4.80
N LEU A 60 -21.50 20.81 -5.14
CA LEU A 60 -20.93 20.27 -6.38
C LEU A 60 -21.70 20.72 -7.63
N THR A 61 -22.95 21.14 -7.45
CA THR A 61 -23.85 21.55 -8.54
C THR A 61 -23.70 23.02 -8.94
N ARG A 62 -22.94 23.81 -8.19
CA ARG A 62 -22.69 25.23 -8.51
C ARG A 62 -21.55 25.39 -9.50
N ALA A 63 -21.66 26.42 -10.34
CA ALA A 63 -20.63 26.84 -11.28
C ALA A 63 -20.35 28.35 -11.09
N PRO A 64 -19.17 28.75 -10.58
CA PRO A 64 -18.08 27.89 -10.11
C PRO A 64 -18.47 27.13 -8.83
N ARG A 65 -17.92 25.92 -8.67
CA ARG A 65 -18.00 25.20 -7.38
C ARG A 65 -17.33 26.04 -6.31
N GLU A 66 -18.01 26.22 -5.19
CA GLU A 66 -17.56 27.03 -4.06
C GLU A 66 -18.30 26.55 -2.81
N PHE A 67 -17.73 26.86 -1.64
CA PHE A 67 -18.46 26.68 -0.39
C PHE A 67 -19.73 27.52 -0.42
N ILE A 68 -20.87 26.93 -0.03
CA ILE A 68 -22.12 27.66 0.10
C ILE A 68 -21.86 28.85 1.03
N PRO A 69 -22.24 30.10 0.71
CA PRO A 69 -22.00 31.25 1.57
C PRO A 69 -22.97 31.25 2.77
N ALA A 70 -22.51 31.78 3.91
CA ALA A 70 -23.37 32.03 5.06
C ALA A 70 -24.41 33.09 4.69
N PRO A 71 -25.50 33.25 5.48
CA PRO A 71 -26.43 34.38 5.33
C PRO A 71 -25.75 35.76 5.33
N ASN A 72 -24.52 35.85 5.87
CA ASN A 72 -23.62 36.99 5.68
C ASN A 72 -22.66 36.73 4.50
N PRO A 73 -22.71 37.52 3.42
CA PRO A 73 -22.03 37.23 2.14
C PRO A 73 -20.49 37.34 2.15
N LEU A 74 -19.86 37.59 3.30
CA LEU A 74 -18.40 37.68 3.41
C LEU A 74 -17.76 36.40 3.96
N GLU A 75 -18.54 35.42 4.40
CA GLU A 75 -18.03 34.16 4.97
C GLU A 75 -18.74 32.95 4.36
N PRO A 76 -18.03 31.82 4.14
CA PRO A 76 -18.67 30.56 3.78
C PRO A 76 -19.64 30.12 4.88
N LEU A 77 -20.67 29.36 4.51
CA LEU A 77 -21.66 28.75 5.38
C LEU A 77 -20.94 27.79 6.31
N ALA A 78 -20.79 28.26 7.53
CA ALA A 78 -20.35 27.53 8.68
C ALA A 78 -21.59 26.98 9.38
N ILE A 79 -21.87 25.69 9.23
CA ILE A 79 -22.90 25.05 10.07
C ILE A 79 -22.29 24.89 11.45
N PRO A 80 -22.75 25.61 12.49
CA PRO A 80 -22.18 25.46 13.82
C PRO A 80 -22.46 24.04 14.32
N VAL A 81 -21.43 23.38 14.85
CA VAL A 81 -21.53 22.02 15.39
C VAL A 81 -20.80 21.94 16.74
N ILE A 82 -20.58 20.74 17.25
CA ILE A 82 -19.67 20.51 18.38
C ILE A 82 -18.28 21.10 18.12
N ALA A 83 -17.55 21.36 19.21
CA ALA A 83 -16.23 21.95 19.08
C ALA A 83 -15.23 21.02 18.39
N ARG A 84 -14.52 21.56 17.40
CA ARG A 84 -13.46 20.88 16.62
C ARG A 84 -13.86 19.49 16.13
N PRO A 85 -14.84 19.37 15.22
CA PRO A 85 -15.25 18.08 14.68
C PRO A 85 -14.07 17.43 13.94
N ASP A 86 -13.78 16.15 14.21
CA ASP A 86 -12.66 15.41 13.61
C ASP A 86 -13.11 14.24 12.73
N SER A 87 -14.35 13.79 12.90
CA SER A 87 -14.89 12.66 12.17
C SER A 87 -16.34 12.92 11.78
N LEU A 88 -16.71 12.44 10.60
CA LEU A 88 -18.02 12.54 9.99
C LEU A 88 -18.54 11.16 9.62
N THR A 89 -19.84 10.96 9.75
CA THR A 89 -20.57 9.89 9.06
C THR A 89 -21.84 10.48 8.46
N ARG A 90 -22.44 9.77 7.53
CA ARG A 90 -23.72 10.14 6.94
C ARG A 90 -24.70 8.98 7.06
N ASP A 91 -25.97 9.29 6.83
CA ASP A 91 -26.95 8.27 6.52
C ASP A 91 -26.64 7.60 5.18
N VAL A 92 -26.40 6.29 5.22
CA VAL A 92 -26.19 5.46 4.03
C VAL A 92 -27.44 4.62 3.79
N GLY A 93 -28.09 4.82 2.65
CA GLY A 93 -29.21 4.00 2.17
C GLY A 93 -28.85 3.25 0.89
N TYR A 94 -29.65 2.25 0.56
CA TYR A 94 -29.56 1.55 -0.72
C TYR A 94 -30.93 1.42 -1.34
N ASN A 95 -31.08 1.82 -2.60
CA ASN A 95 -32.34 1.64 -3.32
C ASN A 95 -32.55 0.17 -3.75
N ASP A 96 -33.67 -0.12 -4.43
CA ASP A 96 -34.00 -1.48 -4.90
C ASP A 96 -32.93 -2.06 -5.85
N LYS A 97 -32.16 -1.21 -6.53
CA LYS A 97 -31.05 -1.61 -7.39
C LYS A 97 -29.74 -1.80 -6.64
N GLY A 98 -29.68 -1.45 -5.35
CA GLY A 98 -28.48 -1.47 -4.52
C GLY A 98 -27.57 -0.25 -4.72
N GLU A 99 -28.04 0.80 -5.39
CA GLU A 99 -27.29 2.04 -5.54
C GLU A 99 -27.33 2.83 -4.22
N ASP A 100 -26.22 3.50 -3.90
CA ASP A 100 -26.10 4.34 -2.70
C ASP A 100 -27.03 5.54 -2.76
N VAL A 101 -27.89 5.68 -1.74
CA VAL A 101 -28.80 6.80 -1.56
C VAL A 101 -28.43 7.53 -0.27
N SER A 102 -28.34 8.85 -0.34
CA SER A 102 -28.08 9.67 0.84
C SER A 102 -29.35 9.84 1.67
N GLY A 103 -29.23 9.69 2.99
CA GLY A 103 -30.32 10.03 3.90
C GLY A 103 -30.32 11.50 4.35
N PRO A 104 -31.22 11.85 5.28
CA PRO A 104 -31.45 13.23 5.70
C PRO A 104 -30.35 13.83 6.59
N TYR A 105 -29.44 13.03 7.16
CA TYR A 105 -28.48 13.52 8.15
C TYR A 105 -27.00 13.26 7.84
N ILE A 106 -26.20 14.21 8.32
CA ILE A 106 -24.77 14.10 8.57
C ILE A 106 -24.53 14.16 10.08
N TYR A 107 -23.56 13.40 10.56
CA TYR A 107 -23.21 13.33 11.97
C TYR A 107 -21.76 13.75 12.15
N ALA A 108 -21.51 14.62 13.13
CA ALA A 108 -20.16 15.04 13.48
C ALA A 108 -19.84 14.67 14.93
N ARG A 109 -18.66 14.10 15.15
CA ARG A 109 -18.06 13.88 16.48
C ARG A 109 -16.70 14.57 16.55
N SER A 110 -16.22 14.77 17.77
CA SER A 110 -14.86 15.22 18.06
C SER A 110 -14.09 14.12 18.77
N SER A 111 -12.76 14.09 18.59
CA SER A 111 -11.87 13.18 19.30
C SER A 111 -11.99 13.45 20.80
N GLY A 112 -12.14 12.41 21.62
CA GLY A 112 -12.35 12.62 23.06
C GLY A 112 -13.76 13.13 23.44
N GLY A 113 -14.64 13.37 22.45
CA GLY A 113 -15.95 13.99 22.63
C GLY A 113 -17.00 13.06 23.25
N ARG A 114 -18.00 13.68 23.89
CA ARG A 114 -19.17 13.01 24.50
C ARG A 114 -20.50 13.45 23.87
N GLY A 115 -20.41 14.08 22.70
CA GLY A 115 -21.57 14.58 21.96
C GLY A 115 -21.44 14.29 20.47
N ILE A 116 -22.59 14.14 19.82
CA ILE A 116 -22.71 14.01 18.36
C ILE A 116 -23.63 15.14 17.89
N SER A 117 -23.14 15.99 16.99
CA SER A 117 -23.99 16.94 16.27
C SER A 117 -24.71 16.21 15.13
N VAL A 118 -26.03 16.37 15.06
CA VAL A 118 -26.85 15.87 13.95
C VAL A 118 -27.20 17.06 13.07
N VAL A 119 -26.74 17.02 11.83
CA VAL A 119 -26.86 18.10 10.86
C VAL A 119 -27.78 17.64 9.73
N ALA A 120 -28.77 18.45 9.38
CA ALA A 120 -29.61 18.17 8.23
C ALA A 120 -28.79 18.32 6.92
N ALA A 121 -28.94 17.34 6.02
CA ALA A 121 -28.18 17.20 4.79
C ALA A 121 -28.90 17.76 3.55
N ASP A 122 -30.09 18.32 3.72
CA ASP A 122 -30.84 18.97 2.64
C ASP A 122 -30.28 20.38 2.38
N ARG A 123 -30.06 20.72 1.11
CA ARG A 123 -29.62 22.06 0.67
C ARG A 123 -30.55 23.17 1.17
N ALA A 124 -31.85 22.90 1.34
CA ALA A 124 -32.81 23.86 1.87
C ALA A 124 -32.69 24.06 3.40
N ARG A 125 -32.07 23.10 4.11
CA ARG A 125 -31.97 23.07 5.57
C ARG A 125 -30.61 22.53 5.98
N LEU A 126 -29.61 23.40 5.95
CA LEU A 126 -28.24 23.11 6.36
C LEU A 126 -27.98 23.68 7.76
N ASN A 127 -28.53 23.01 8.78
CA ASN A 127 -28.35 23.39 10.19
C ASN A 127 -28.20 22.18 11.12
N GLU A 128 -27.60 22.38 12.30
CA GLU A 128 -27.65 21.41 13.39
C GLU A 128 -29.11 21.32 13.89
N VAL A 129 -29.73 20.14 13.71
CA VAL A 129 -31.12 19.90 14.12
C VAL A 129 -31.21 19.42 15.56
N THR A 130 -30.19 18.71 16.04
CA THR A 130 -30.10 18.28 17.43
C THR A 130 -28.65 17.95 17.80
N ARG A 131 -28.40 17.86 19.10
CA ARG A 131 -27.13 17.40 19.65
C ARG A 131 -27.39 16.25 20.63
N LEU A 132 -26.82 15.09 20.33
CA LEU A 132 -26.92 13.91 21.19
C LEU A 132 -25.84 13.98 22.25
N ALA A 133 -26.21 14.14 23.52
CA ALA A 133 -25.29 14.04 24.65
C ALA A 133 -25.29 12.61 25.19
N THR A 134 -24.20 11.88 24.98
CA THR A 134 -24.10 10.47 25.39
C THR A 134 -23.59 10.30 26.82
N GLY A 135 -23.00 11.36 27.39
CA GLY A 135 -22.40 11.37 28.73
C GLY A 135 -21.08 10.59 28.86
N GLN A 136 -20.76 9.76 27.86
CA GLN A 136 -19.59 8.88 27.78
C GLN A 136 -18.77 9.18 26.52
N LEU A 137 -17.50 8.76 26.50
CA LEU A 137 -16.63 8.98 25.35
C LEU A 137 -17.11 8.18 24.14
N ILE A 138 -17.28 8.85 23.00
CA ILE A 138 -17.66 8.22 21.72
C ILE A 138 -16.40 7.83 20.95
N THR A 139 -16.32 6.59 20.49
CA THR A 139 -15.11 6.08 19.81
C THR A 139 -15.30 5.87 18.30
N ALA A 140 -16.51 5.52 17.88
CA ALA A 140 -16.88 5.34 16.47
C ALA A 140 -18.38 5.53 16.28
N PHE A 141 -18.81 5.75 15.05
CA PHE A 141 -20.21 5.79 14.66
C PHE A 141 -20.43 5.25 13.24
N ALA A 142 -21.67 4.94 12.90
CA ALA A 142 -22.15 4.63 11.56
C ALA A 142 -23.66 4.88 11.53
N ALA A 143 -24.22 5.20 10.36
CA ALA A 143 -25.66 5.42 10.26
C ALA A 143 -26.21 4.88 8.96
N HIS A 144 -27.47 4.44 8.98
CA HIS A 144 -28.21 4.12 7.76
C HIS A 144 -29.41 5.05 7.59
N ALA A 145 -29.73 5.31 6.33
CA ALA A 145 -30.89 6.10 5.94
C ALA A 145 -32.19 5.35 6.28
N PRO A 146 -33.35 6.05 6.32
CA PRO A 146 -34.66 5.41 6.46
C PRO A 146 -34.86 4.28 5.44
N VAL A 147 -35.30 3.12 5.92
CA VAL A 147 -35.53 1.94 5.05
C VAL A 147 -36.79 2.07 4.19
N ALA A 148 -37.69 2.98 4.56
CA ALA A 148 -38.89 3.34 3.81
C ALA A 148 -39.31 4.78 4.17
N GLU A 149 -40.20 5.37 3.37
CA GLU A 149 -40.77 6.68 3.65
C GLU A 149 -41.52 6.67 5.00
N GLY A 150 -41.21 7.63 5.87
CA GLY A 150 -41.78 7.73 7.21
C GLY A 150 -41.06 6.92 8.29
N GLU A 151 -40.12 6.05 7.94
CA GLU A 151 -39.26 5.34 8.90
C GLU A 151 -38.14 6.25 9.42
N PRO A 152 -37.59 6.01 10.63
CA PRO A 152 -36.51 6.82 11.17
C PRO A 152 -35.17 6.53 10.50
N SER A 153 -34.27 7.50 10.56
CA SER A 153 -32.83 7.26 10.35
C SER A 153 -32.27 6.60 11.61
N VAL A 154 -31.28 5.73 11.47
CA VAL A 154 -30.73 4.99 12.62
C VAL A 154 -29.24 5.28 12.73
N LEU A 155 -28.86 5.85 13.87
CA LEU A 155 -27.47 6.12 14.23
C LEU A 155 -26.97 5.05 15.20
N TYR A 156 -25.88 4.39 14.82
CA TYR A 156 -25.08 3.54 15.70
C TYR A 156 -23.87 4.30 16.20
N TYR A 157 -23.59 4.24 17.50
CA TYR A 157 -22.39 4.85 18.08
C TYR A 157 -21.81 3.98 19.19
N ALA A 158 -20.49 3.88 19.23
CA ALA A 158 -19.75 3.12 20.22
C ALA A 158 -19.29 4.03 21.36
N LEU A 159 -19.47 3.57 22.59
CA LEU A 159 -19.05 4.23 23.81
C LEU A 159 -17.92 3.46 24.48
N GLN A 160 -16.86 4.15 24.89
CA GLN A 160 -15.73 3.56 25.61
C GLN A 160 -16.17 2.92 26.94
N THR A 161 -17.13 3.57 27.59
CA THR A 161 -17.69 3.19 28.87
C THR A 161 -19.20 3.09 28.74
N ARG A 162 -19.77 2.02 29.27
CA ARG A 162 -21.21 1.79 29.21
C ARG A 162 -21.99 2.80 30.08
N PRO A 163 -23.17 3.27 29.64
CA PRO A 163 -24.11 4.00 30.48
C PRO A 163 -24.88 3.03 31.39
N GLU A 164 -25.43 3.54 32.50
CA GLU A 164 -26.21 2.74 33.47
C GLU A 164 -27.38 1.98 32.81
N ALA A 165 -28.03 2.60 31.82
CA ALA A 165 -29.14 1.98 31.09
C ALA A 165 -28.75 0.70 30.33
N ALA A 166 -27.45 0.48 30.03
CA ALA A 166 -26.96 -0.70 29.33
C ALA A 166 -26.55 -1.87 30.25
N GLU A 167 -26.58 -1.68 31.58
CA GLU A 167 -26.13 -2.71 32.54
C GLU A 167 -26.97 -3.99 32.49
N GLN A 168 -28.25 -3.88 32.18
CA GLN A 168 -29.16 -5.03 32.08
C GLN A 168 -28.78 -6.00 30.96
N LEU A 169 -28.26 -5.49 29.83
CA LEU A 169 -27.86 -6.31 28.69
C LEU A 169 -26.40 -6.79 28.82
N CYS A 170 -25.49 -5.90 29.24
CA CYS A 170 -24.05 -6.16 29.21
C CYS A 170 -23.49 -6.80 30.49
N GLY A 171 -24.31 -7.02 31.52
CA GLY A 171 -23.89 -7.59 32.80
C GLY A 171 -22.96 -6.67 33.61
N PRO A 172 -22.40 -7.12 34.74
CA PRO A 172 -21.71 -6.24 35.70
C PRO A 172 -20.26 -5.89 35.36
N PHE A 173 -19.63 -6.50 34.36
CA PHE A 173 -18.19 -6.30 34.06
C PHE A 173 -17.94 -5.24 32.96
N GLY A 174 -17.09 -4.25 33.26
CA GLY A 174 -16.97 -2.95 32.59
C GLY A 174 -16.27 -2.93 31.22
N GLY A 175 -16.96 -3.41 30.18
CA GLY A 175 -16.68 -3.06 28.79
C GLY A 175 -17.45 -1.83 28.31
N GLY A 176 -17.07 -1.29 27.15
CA GLY A 176 -17.87 -0.32 26.41
C GLY A 176 -19.08 -0.96 25.71
N VAL A 177 -19.84 -0.18 24.94
CA VAL A 177 -21.09 -0.63 24.32
C VAL A 177 -21.34 0.08 22.99
N VAL A 178 -21.93 -0.61 22.03
CA VAL A 178 -22.52 0.00 20.83
C VAL A 178 -24.00 0.26 21.10
N MET A 179 -24.42 1.50 20.91
CA MET A 179 -25.78 1.98 21.09
C MET A 179 -26.42 2.24 19.73
N ARG A 180 -27.73 2.09 19.66
CA ARG A 180 -28.62 2.45 18.55
C ARG A 180 -29.50 3.62 18.97
N GLN A 181 -29.60 4.65 18.13
CA GLN A 181 -30.48 5.79 18.31
C GLN A 181 -31.31 5.99 17.04
N ASP A 182 -32.62 5.85 17.17
CA ASP A 182 -33.55 6.16 16.10
C ASP A 182 -33.80 7.68 16.08
N LEU A 183 -33.78 8.28 14.90
CA LEU A 183 -33.94 9.71 14.65
C LEU A 183 -35.10 9.94 13.68
N PRO A 184 -36.09 10.77 14.04
CA PRO A 184 -37.20 11.10 13.14
C PRO A 184 -36.68 11.89 11.93
N GLY A 185 -37.52 12.11 10.91
CA GLY A 185 -37.19 13.01 9.81
C GLY A 185 -36.97 14.47 10.27
N PRO A 186 -36.31 15.34 9.47
CA PRO A 186 -35.84 16.65 9.95
C PRO A 186 -36.94 17.55 10.50
N GLU A 187 -38.15 17.43 9.95
CA GLU A 187 -39.34 18.18 10.36
C GLU A 187 -39.93 17.72 11.72
N GLY A 188 -39.57 16.51 12.17
CA GLY A 188 -40.13 15.89 13.37
C GLY A 188 -39.44 16.25 14.69
N PHE A 189 -38.29 16.95 14.65
CA PHE A 189 -37.52 17.29 15.86
C PHE A 189 -38.22 18.29 16.79
N ASP A 190 -39.16 19.08 16.26
CA ASP A 190 -39.86 20.11 17.04
C ASP A 190 -41.06 19.57 17.85
N ALA A 191 -41.44 18.29 17.66
CA ALA A 191 -42.71 17.74 18.18
C ALA A 191 -42.59 16.58 19.20
N ALA A 192 -41.45 15.86 19.28
CA ALA A 192 -41.29 14.72 20.18
C ALA A 192 -39.86 14.62 20.75
N GLY A 193 -39.74 14.28 22.03
CA GLY A 193 -38.45 13.86 22.59
C GLY A 193 -37.94 12.62 21.85
N LEU A 194 -36.63 12.55 21.62
CA LEU A 194 -36.01 11.42 20.96
C LEU A 194 -36.30 10.11 21.72
N PRO A 195 -36.54 8.99 21.01
CA PRO A 195 -36.65 7.69 21.65
C PRO A 195 -35.35 7.37 22.41
N PRO A 196 -35.41 6.63 23.53
CA PRO A 196 -34.21 6.27 24.28
C PRO A 196 -33.28 5.41 23.43
N ALA A 197 -31.97 5.67 23.51
CA ALA A 197 -30.97 4.84 22.85
C ALA A 197 -30.96 3.41 23.43
N LEU A 198 -30.82 2.41 22.56
CA LEU A 198 -30.84 0.99 22.92
C LEU A 198 -29.44 0.39 22.77
N PRO A 199 -28.96 -0.42 23.73
CA PRO A 199 -27.70 -1.15 23.57
C PRO A 199 -27.88 -2.30 22.57
N VAL A 200 -26.98 -2.42 21.59
CA VAL A 200 -27.00 -3.48 20.56
C VAL A 200 -25.84 -4.47 20.68
N PHE A 201 -24.69 -4.03 21.21
CA PHE A 201 -23.54 -4.91 21.36
C PHE A 201 -22.63 -4.49 22.51
N CYS A 202 -22.24 -5.46 23.33
CA CYS A 202 -21.39 -5.24 24.49
C CYS A 202 -19.94 -5.58 24.16
N LEU A 203 -19.03 -4.66 24.43
CA LEU A 203 -17.60 -4.86 24.23
C LEU A 203 -16.99 -5.68 25.38
N LYS A 204 -15.90 -6.41 25.11
CA LYS A 204 -15.13 -7.05 26.20
C LYS A 204 -14.42 -5.96 27.02
N PRO A 205 -14.03 -6.22 28.28
CA PRO A 205 -13.22 -5.28 29.03
C PRO A 205 -11.97 -4.84 28.25
N ALA A 206 -11.72 -3.54 28.25
CA ALA A 206 -10.59 -2.90 27.55
C ALA A 206 -10.61 -2.99 26.00
N ASP A 207 -11.74 -3.35 25.41
CA ASP A 207 -11.97 -3.17 23.98
C ASP A 207 -12.39 -1.73 23.65
N THR A 208 -11.97 -1.26 22.48
CA THR A 208 -12.33 0.04 21.90
C THR A 208 -12.74 -0.19 20.45
N VAL A 209 -13.89 0.36 20.05
CA VAL A 209 -14.30 0.31 18.63
C VAL A 209 -13.55 1.39 17.86
N MET A 210 -12.83 0.97 16.82
CA MET A 210 -12.03 1.83 15.95
C MET A 210 -12.87 2.39 14.79
N SER A 211 -13.71 1.55 14.19
CA SER A 211 -14.53 1.91 13.02
C SER A 211 -15.73 0.97 12.92
N MET A 212 -16.83 1.47 12.35
CA MET A 212 -18.04 0.70 12.10
C MET A 212 -18.61 1.07 10.73
N VAL A 213 -19.28 0.11 10.09
CA VAL A 213 -20.06 0.35 8.87
C VAL A 213 -21.37 -0.42 8.93
N THR A 214 -22.46 0.20 8.49
CA THR A 214 -23.76 -0.46 8.33
C THR A 214 -23.77 -1.27 7.04
N LEU A 215 -24.29 -2.49 7.09
CA LEU A 215 -24.61 -3.26 5.89
C LEU A 215 -25.98 -2.81 5.33
N PRO A 216 -26.31 -3.13 4.07
CA PRO A 216 -27.59 -2.73 3.48
C PRO A 216 -28.79 -3.15 4.32
N ALA A 217 -29.56 -2.16 4.80
CA ALA A 217 -30.78 -2.35 5.56
C ALA A 217 -32.01 -2.35 4.63
N ARG A 218 -33.04 -3.14 4.98
CA ARG A 218 -34.33 -3.18 4.26
C ARG A 218 -35.48 -3.42 5.24
N ALA A 219 -36.68 -3.00 4.88
CA ALA A 219 -37.88 -3.28 5.65
C ALA A 219 -38.05 -4.79 5.90
N GLY A 220 -38.23 -5.18 7.16
CA GLY A 220 -38.42 -6.57 7.57
C GLY A 220 -37.14 -7.41 7.71
N VAL A 221 -35.96 -6.82 7.51
CA VAL A 221 -34.65 -7.45 7.76
C VAL A 221 -34.00 -6.77 8.95
N ALA A 222 -33.41 -7.55 9.86
CA ALA A 222 -32.72 -7.00 11.02
C ALA A 222 -31.43 -6.27 10.60
N ASP A 223 -31.28 -5.03 11.05
CA ASP A 223 -30.11 -4.21 10.74
C ASP A 223 -28.82 -4.91 11.17
N SER A 224 -27.77 -4.78 10.37
CA SER A 224 -26.48 -5.39 10.65
C SER A 224 -25.35 -4.38 10.45
N LEU A 225 -24.33 -4.48 11.31
CA LEU A 225 -23.13 -3.65 11.24
C LEU A 225 -21.87 -4.53 11.35
N VAL A 226 -20.79 -4.08 10.74
CA VAL A 226 -19.45 -4.65 10.93
C VAL A 226 -18.63 -3.68 11.76
N VAL A 227 -17.99 -4.21 12.80
CA VAL A 227 -17.29 -3.45 13.84
C VAL A 227 -15.83 -3.89 13.89
N ALA A 228 -14.91 -2.95 13.71
CA ALA A 228 -13.49 -3.11 13.98
C ALA A 228 -13.18 -2.73 15.42
N ILE A 229 -12.61 -3.66 16.18
CA ILE A 229 -12.35 -3.53 17.61
C ILE A 229 -10.87 -3.75 17.88
N ARG A 230 -10.26 -2.89 18.70
CA ARG A 230 -8.91 -3.04 19.24
C ARG A 230 -8.98 -3.16 20.76
N ASN A 231 -8.26 -4.11 21.31
CA ASN A 231 -8.04 -4.25 22.75
C ASN A 231 -6.78 -3.49 23.18
N VAL A 232 -6.74 -2.97 24.41
CA VAL A 232 -5.53 -2.30 24.97
C VAL A 232 -4.27 -3.18 24.97
N SER A 233 -4.43 -4.51 24.97
CA SER A 233 -3.30 -5.45 24.86
C SER A 233 -2.71 -5.54 23.44
N GLY A 234 -3.28 -4.81 22.47
CA GLY A 234 -2.81 -4.79 21.09
C GLY A 234 -3.42 -5.88 20.20
N THR A 235 -4.43 -6.61 20.67
CA THR A 235 -5.19 -7.54 19.81
C THR A 235 -6.35 -6.82 19.12
N SER A 236 -6.59 -7.13 17.85
CA SER A 236 -7.73 -6.58 17.10
C SER A 236 -8.62 -7.69 16.58
N ARG A 237 -9.92 -7.39 16.46
CA ARG A 237 -10.95 -8.33 15.99
C ARG A 237 -12.00 -7.61 15.17
N LEU A 238 -12.60 -8.35 14.24
CA LEU A 238 -13.77 -7.92 13.47
C LEU A 238 -14.99 -8.67 13.99
N VAL A 239 -16.08 -7.94 14.21
CA VAL A 239 -17.34 -8.51 14.68
C VAL A 239 -18.47 -8.03 13.79
N ARG A 240 -19.29 -8.94 13.29
CA ARG A 240 -20.60 -8.58 12.75
C ARG A 240 -21.61 -8.59 13.89
N VAL A 241 -22.32 -7.48 14.06
CA VAL A 241 -23.39 -7.33 15.03
C VAL A 241 -24.70 -7.19 14.27
N VAL A 242 -25.73 -7.88 14.72
CA VAL A 242 -27.11 -7.74 14.27
C VAL A 242 -27.85 -6.97 15.37
N ALA A 243 -28.71 -6.04 14.97
CA ALA A 243 -29.39 -5.14 15.90
C ALA A 243 -30.35 -5.84 16.87
N ASP A 244 -30.70 -7.10 16.61
CA ASP A 244 -31.46 -7.97 17.53
C ASP A 244 -30.61 -8.57 18.67
N GLY A 245 -29.33 -8.22 18.73
CA GLY A 245 -28.39 -8.62 19.78
C GLY A 245 -27.55 -9.85 19.43
N ALA A 246 -27.75 -10.47 18.26
CA ALA A 246 -26.83 -11.50 17.79
C ALA A 246 -25.50 -10.87 17.35
N SER A 247 -24.38 -11.51 17.69
CA SER A 247 -23.06 -11.09 17.20
C SER A 247 -22.24 -12.30 16.80
N VAL A 248 -21.52 -12.16 15.70
CA VAL A 248 -20.60 -13.17 15.19
C VAL A 248 -19.22 -12.52 15.09
N GLU A 249 -18.27 -13.03 15.86
CA GLU A 249 -16.86 -12.71 15.66
C GLU A 249 -16.44 -13.29 14.33
N ILE A 250 -15.91 -12.46 13.44
CA ILE A 250 -15.48 -12.85 12.10
C ILE A 250 -14.11 -13.51 12.27
N PRO A 251 -14.01 -14.86 12.22
CA PRO A 251 -12.83 -15.59 12.65
C PRO A 251 -11.83 -15.65 11.50
N TYR A 252 -11.41 -14.50 10.99
CA TYR A 252 -10.60 -14.49 9.78
C TYR A 252 -9.13 -14.27 10.08
N LYS A 253 -8.31 -15.22 9.62
CA LYS A 253 -6.85 -15.17 9.66
C LYS A 253 -6.30 -15.05 8.25
N ARG A 254 -5.30 -14.19 8.09
CA ARG A 254 -4.48 -14.14 6.88
C ARG A 254 -3.15 -14.83 7.15
N PRO A 255 -2.51 -15.39 6.13
CA PRO A 255 -1.11 -15.76 6.25
C PRO A 255 -0.25 -14.55 6.56
N ARG A 256 0.77 -14.74 7.41
CA ARG A 256 1.87 -13.78 7.51
C ARG A 256 2.47 -13.61 6.12
N PRO A 257 2.66 -12.36 5.66
CA PRO A 257 3.51 -12.05 4.53
C PRO A 257 4.94 -12.49 4.82
N ALA A 258 5.26 -13.75 4.56
CA ALA A 258 6.62 -14.20 4.48
C ALA A 258 7.11 -13.85 3.08
N PRO A 259 8.11 -12.96 2.92
CA PRO A 259 8.77 -12.85 1.65
C PRO A 259 9.32 -14.24 1.33
N TYR A 260 8.98 -14.72 0.14
CA TYR A 260 9.57 -15.92 -0.45
C TYR A 260 9.09 -17.29 0.06
N ALA A 261 7.98 -17.37 0.80
CA ALA A 261 7.40 -18.65 1.23
C ALA A 261 5.89 -18.74 0.95
N VAL A 262 5.43 -19.92 0.52
CA VAL A 262 4.00 -20.26 0.55
C VAL A 262 3.61 -20.37 2.01
N PRO A 263 2.68 -19.54 2.51
CA PRO A 263 2.27 -19.62 3.89
C PRO A 263 1.66 -20.99 4.19
N ASN A 264 2.00 -21.57 5.33
CA ASN A 264 1.32 -22.74 5.85
C ASN A 264 0.29 -22.33 6.93
N TYR A 265 -0.48 -23.30 7.42
CA TYR A 265 -1.55 -23.02 8.40
C TYR A 265 -1.02 -22.47 9.74
N ALA A 266 0.22 -22.77 10.11
CA ALA A 266 0.85 -22.22 11.31
C ALA A 266 1.26 -20.74 11.14
N ASP A 267 1.29 -20.24 9.90
CA ASP A 267 1.62 -18.85 9.58
C ASP A 267 0.39 -17.93 9.58
N LEU A 268 -0.80 -18.45 9.91
CA LEU A 268 -2.03 -17.66 9.96
C LEU A 268 -2.07 -16.73 11.19
N VAL A 269 -2.24 -15.44 10.94
CA VAL A 269 -2.41 -14.38 11.95
C VAL A 269 -3.78 -13.74 11.80
N ASP A 270 -4.34 -13.29 12.93
CA ASP A 270 -5.57 -12.51 12.93
C ASP A 270 -5.40 -11.26 12.08
N ILE A 271 -6.50 -10.80 11.50
CA ILE A 271 -6.51 -9.58 10.70
C ILE A 271 -6.90 -8.42 11.59
N PRO A 272 -5.94 -7.60 12.00
CA PRO A 272 -6.28 -6.43 12.76
C PRO A 272 -6.78 -5.37 11.77
N ALA A 273 -7.92 -4.75 12.06
CA ALA A 273 -8.53 -3.75 11.20
C ALA A 273 -8.79 -2.49 12.02
N ARG A 274 -8.56 -1.31 11.42
CA ARG A 274 -8.84 -0.02 12.04
C ARG A 274 -9.87 0.82 11.31
N LEU A 275 -10.13 0.53 10.04
CA LEU A 275 -11.17 1.17 9.24
C LEU A 275 -11.93 0.10 8.47
N VAL A 276 -13.25 0.21 8.43
CA VAL A 276 -14.13 -0.67 7.66
C VAL A 276 -14.99 0.16 6.72
N THR A 277 -15.24 -0.34 5.52
CA THR A 277 -16.11 0.27 4.52
C THR A 277 -16.78 -0.80 3.67
N THR A 278 -17.82 -0.43 2.94
CA THR A 278 -18.52 -1.32 2.00
C THR A 278 -18.90 -0.55 0.73
N HIS A 279 -19.56 -1.23 -0.21
CA HIS A 279 -19.80 -0.73 -1.56
C HIS A 279 -21.28 -0.76 -1.96
N PRO A 280 -21.71 0.13 -2.87
CA PRO A 280 -22.98 -0.02 -3.59
C PRO A 280 -22.93 -1.21 -4.54
N SER A 281 -24.07 -1.59 -5.11
CA SER A 281 -24.11 -2.57 -6.20
C SER A 281 -23.31 -2.09 -7.40
N TYR A 282 -22.76 -3.03 -8.14
CA TYR A 282 -22.01 -2.75 -9.36
C TYR A 282 -22.14 -3.89 -10.37
N LYS A 283 -22.02 -3.57 -11.66
CA LYS A 283 -22.08 -4.55 -12.74
C LYS A 283 -20.72 -5.18 -12.97
N VAL A 284 -20.62 -6.51 -12.88
CA VAL A 284 -19.42 -7.25 -13.29
C VAL A 284 -19.46 -7.53 -14.79
N SER A 285 -20.66 -7.74 -15.33
CA SER A 285 -20.93 -7.88 -16.75
C SER A 285 -22.34 -7.35 -17.06
N ASP A 286 -22.73 -7.37 -18.33
CA ASP A 286 -24.09 -6.98 -18.74
C ASP A 286 -25.20 -7.81 -18.08
N THR A 287 -24.88 -9.02 -17.61
CA THR A 287 -25.82 -9.99 -17.05
C THR A 287 -25.61 -10.24 -15.56
N VAL A 288 -24.47 -9.84 -14.98
CA VAL A 288 -24.11 -10.11 -13.58
C VAL A 288 -23.92 -8.81 -12.82
N THR A 289 -24.72 -8.62 -11.78
CA THR A 289 -24.61 -7.51 -10.83
C THR A 289 -24.26 -8.05 -9.46
N GLU A 290 -23.21 -7.50 -8.86
CA GLU A 290 -22.85 -7.79 -7.48
C GLU A 290 -23.69 -6.92 -6.54
N PRO A 291 -24.33 -7.51 -5.52
CA PRO A 291 -25.18 -6.76 -4.61
C PRO A 291 -24.35 -5.86 -3.69
N ALA A 292 -24.94 -4.73 -3.27
CA ALA A 292 -24.34 -3.86 -2.26
C ALA A 292 -24.03 -4.65 -0.98
N GLY A 293 -22.99 -4.27 -0.24
CA GLY A 293 -22.70 -4.91 1.05
C GLY A 293 -22.06 -6.31 0.98
N ARG A 294 -21.98 -6.94 -0.20
CA ARG A 294 -21.41 -8.28 -0.37
C ARG A 294 -19.98 -8.34 0.15
N TYR A 295 -19.17 -7.36 -0.20
CA TYR A 295 -17.79 -7.26 0.28
C TYR A 295 -17.66 -6.15 1.32
N VAL A 296 -16.98 -6.45 2.43
CA VAL A 296 -16.54 -5.46 3.41
C VAL A 296 -15.04 -5.29 3.29
N PHE A 297 -14.63 -4.10 2.86
CA PHE A 297 -13.22 -3.75 2.75
C PHE A 297 -12.73 -3.20 4.08
N VAL A 298 -11.55 -3.63 4.50
CA VAL A 298 -10.95 -3.22 5.76
C VAL A 298 -9.53 -2.73 5.55
N VAL A 299 -9.20 -1.60 6.16
CA VAL A 299 -7.82 -1.13 6.29
C VAL A 299 -7.21 -1.83 7.50
N LEU A 300 -6.09 -2.48 7.25
CA LEU A 300 -5.34 -3.20 8.27
C LEU A 300 -4.79 -2.24 9.32
N ASP A 301 -4.70 -2.73 10.54
CA ASP A 301 -4.24 -1.97 11.70
C ASP A 301 -2.77 -2.26 11.99
N GLU A 302 -1.92 -1.37 11.51
CA GLU A 302 -0.47 -1.45 11.66
C GLU A 302 0.02 -1.45 13.12
N LEU A 303 -0.74 -0.87 14.07
CA LEU A 303 -0.29 -0.70 15.47
C LEU A 303 -0.35 -2.00 16.28
N THR A 304 -0.98 -3.03 15.73
CA THR A 304 -1.12 -4.34 16.38
C THR A 304 -0.12 -5.37 15.87
N CYS A 305 0.72 -4.96 14.92
CA CYS A 305 1.69 -5.83 14.28
C CYS A 305 3.08 -5.23 14.35
N ASN A 306 4.07 -6.08 14.60
CA ASN A 306 5.48 -5.66 14.70
C ASN A 306 6.18 -5.62 13.32
N SER A 307 5.44 -5.67 12.21
CA SER A 307 5.96 -5.79 10.84
C SER A 307 5.07 -5.05 9.84
N SER A 308 5.60 -4.80 8.62
CA SER A 308 4.87 -4.27 7.43
C SER A 308 3.68 -5.14 6.99
N ASP A 309 3.38 -6.18 7.75
CA ASP A 309 2.41 -7.19 7.39
C ASP A 309 1.00 -6.64 7.48
N CYS A 310 0.73 -5.73 8.41
CA CYS A 310 -0.59 -5.16 8.68
C CYS A 310 -0.79 -3.81 8.00
N GLU A 311 -0.15 -3.63 6.85
CA GLU A 311 -0.30 -2.44 6.00
C GLU A 311 -1.15 -2.79 4.77
N GLY A 312 -2.12 -1.93 4.47
CA GLY A 312 -2.93 -2.02 3.25
C GLY A 312 -4.39 -2.37 3.51
N VAL A 313 -5.05 -2.82 2.44
CA VAL A 313 -6.49 -3.10 2.40
C VAL A 313 -6.75 -4.53 1.98
N ILE A 314 -7.73 -5.16 2.61
CA ILE A 314 -8.32 -6.43 2.15
C ILE A 314 -9.84 -6.31 2.08
N ALA A 315 -10.50 -7.34 1.57
CA ALA A 315 -11.95 -7.46 1.54
C ALA A 315 -12.40 -8.82 2.07
N LEU A 316 -13.52 -8.82 2.76
CA LEU A 316 -14.19 -10.01 3.27
C LEU A 316 -15.47 -10.23 2.46
N ASP A 317 -15.71 -11.45 2.00
CA ASP A 317 -16.95 -11.88 1.36
C ASP A 317 -17.97 -12.26 2.46
N ASN A 318 -19.02 -11.45 2.56
CA ASN A 318 -20.16 -11.69 3.45
C ASN A 318 -21.19 -12.65 2.85
N GLY A 319 -20.92 -13.30 1.72
CA GLY A 319 -21.85 -14.16 1.02
C GLY A 319 -22.67 -13.42 -0.04
N PRO A 320 -23.33 -14.16 -0.94
CA PRO A 320 -23.99 -13.59 -2.11
C PRO A 320 -25.31 -12.87 -1.80
N ASP A 321 -25.92 -13.12 -0.64
CA ASP A 321 -27.16 -12.47 -0.23
C ASP A 321 -26.86 -11.33 0.77
N PRO A 322 -27.08 -10.05 0.39
CA PRO A 322 -26.85 -8.93 1.28
C PRO A 322 -27.85 -8.89 2.45
N LEU A 323 -28.99 -9.57 2.34
CA LEU A 323 -30.04 -9.60 3.37
C LEU A 323 -29.87 -10.78 4.33
N ALA A 324 -29.07 -11.77 3.96
CA ALA A 324 -28.69 -12.89 4.80
C ALA A 324 -27.17 -13.11 4.74
N PRO A 325 -26.35 -12.19 5.31
CA PRO A 325 -24.91 -12.34 5.33
C PRO A 325 -24.47 -13.69 5.91
N SER A 326 -23.55 -14.37 5.24
CA SER A 326 -22.93 -15.64 5.63
C SER A 326 -22.53 -15.63 7.10
N ALA A 327 -22.88 -16.66 7.86
CA ALA A 327 -22.46 -16.80 9.26
C ALA A 327 -20.93 -16.90 9.43
N ALA A 328 -20.19 -17.23 8.37
CA ALA A 328 -18.73 -17.27 8.35
C ALA A 328 -18.21 -16.51 7.12
N PRO A 329 -18.00 -15.19 7.23
CA PRO A 329 -17.37 -14.44 6.15
C PRO A 329 -15.92 -14.89 5.97
N VAL A 330 -15.47 -14.93 4.70
CA VAL A 330 -14.14 -15.39 4.30
C VAL A 330 -13.40 -14.26 3.58
N LEU A 331 -12.07 -14.34 3.45
CA LEU A 331 -11.35 -13.42 2.56
C LEU A 331 -11.92 -13.53 1.16
N ALA A 332 -12.20 -12.39 0.58
CA ALA A 332 -12.71 -12.32 -0.77
C ALA A 332 -11.70 -12.95 -1.73
N ARG A 333 -12.22 -13.60 -2.76
CA ARG A 333 -11.40 -14.10 -3.86
C ARG A 333 -11.33 -13.05 -4.95
N ASP A 334 -10.19 -12.96 -5.60
CA ASP A 334 -10.03 -12.09 -6.76
C ASP A 334 -10.70 -12.72 -8.01
N VAL A 335 -10.63 -12.02 -9.15
CA VAL A 335 -11.21 -12.52 -10.42
C VAL A 335 -10.56 -13.80 -10.97
N THR A 336 -9.41 -14.22 -10.46
CA THR A 336 -8.80 -15.51 -10.81
C THR A 336 -9.30 -16.66 -9.95
N GLY A 337 -10.07 -16.36 -8.89
CA GLY A 337 -10.56 -17.33 -7.92
C GLY A 337 -9.59 -17.62 -6.78
N ALA A 338 -8.38 -17.04 -6.79
CA ALA A 338 -7.43 -17.09 -5.67
C ALA A 338 -7.88 -16.14 -4.54
N PRO A 339 -7.51 -16.40 -3.27
CA PRO A 339 -7.73 -15.42 -2.20
C PRO A 339 -7.09 -14.09 -2.56
N MET A 340 -7.78 -12.99 -2.30
CA MET A 340 -7.22 -11.69 -2.59
C MET A 340 -5.97 -11.44 -1.74
N LEU A 341 -5.00 -10.79 -2.37
CA LEU A 341 -3.82 -10.32 -1.68
C LEU A 341 -4.09 -8.93 -1.06
N THR A 342 -3.31 -8.59 -0.04
CA THR A 342 -3.38 -7.27 0.59
C THR A 342 -2.99 -6.17 -0.40
N LEU A 343 -3.91 -5.26 -0.67
CA LEU A 343 -3.72 -4.10 -1.52
C LEU A 343 -2.92 -3.06 -0.75
N ARG A 344 -1.63 -2.91 -1.08
CA ARG A 344 -0.72 -1.98 -0.40
C ARG A 344 -0.55 -0.68 -1.18
N PRO A 345 -0.38 0.47 -0.50
CA PRO A 345 0.08 1.68 -1.16
C PRO A 345 1.51 1.48 -1.69
N SER A 346 1.99 2.41 -2.52
CA SER A 346 3.39 2.38 -2.99
C SER A 346 4.41 2.60 -1.86
N ALA A 347 4.06 3.44 -0.90
CA ALA A 347 4.77 3.66 0.35
C ALA A 347 3.80 4.27 1.38
N GLY A 348 4.22 4.37 2.64
CA GLY A 348 3.38 4.92 3.72
C GLY A 348 2.20 4.02 4.11
N LEU A 349 1.35 4.54 4.99
CA LEU A 349 0.19 3.84 5.53
C LEU A 349 -1.10 4.39 4.92
N PRO A 350 -2.13 3.57 4.65
CA PRO A 350 -3.43 4.06 4.18
C PRO A 350 -4.05 5.05 5.19
N THR A 351 -4.34 6.27 4.76
CA THR A 351 -4.95 7.29 5.65
C THR A 351 -6.46 7.37 5.49
N GLY A 352 -7.00 6.89 4.37
CA GLY A 352 -8.42 6.79 4.10
C GLY A 352 -8.73 5.70 3.06
N LEU A 353 -10.01 5.40 2.89
CA LEU A 353 -10.47 4.47 1.85
C LEU A 353 -11.91 4.82 1.45
N THR A 354 -12.15 4.94 0.16
CA THR A 354 -13.51 5.03 -0.40
C THR A 354 -13.67 4.11 -1.60
N LEU A 355 -14.89 3.62 -1.78
CA LEU A 355 -15.29 2.74 -2.87
C LEU A 355 -16.43 3.40 -3.62
N ARG A 356 -16.30 3.57 -4.94
CA ARG A 356 -17.33 4.19 -5.76
C ARG A 356 -17.55 3.42 -7.06
N SER A 357 -18.82 3.19 -7.41
CA SER A 357 -19.18 2.52 -8.64
C SER A 357 -19.27 3.50 -9.82
N GLY A 358 -18.90 3.01 -11.01
CA GLY A 358 -19.18 3.70 -12.28
C GLY A 358 -18.27 4.88 -12.63
N LEU A 359 -17.22 5.16 -11.86
CA LEU A 359 -16.30 6.26 -12.18
C LEU A 359 -15.37 5.92 -13.34
N GLU A 360 -15.06 6.92 -14.15
CA GLU A 360 -14.07 6.84 -15.21
C GLU A 360 -12.70 7.34 -14.72
N VAL A 361 -11.66 6.62 -15.14
CA VAL A 361 -10.27 6.96 -14.82
C VAL A 361 -9.43 7.04 -16.08
N ARG A 362 -8.50 7.99 -16.11
CA ARG A 362 -7.52 8.07 -17.18
C ARG A 362 -6.38 7.10 -16.94
N GLU A 363 -6.26 6.10 -17.79
CA GLU A 363 -5.17 5.13 -17.78
C GLU A 363 -4.19 5.48 -18.89
N LEU A 364 -2.97 5.92 -18.57
CA LEU A 364 -1.88 5.81 -19.54
C LEU A 364 -1.49 4.34 -19.61
N ARG A 365 -1.45 3.73 -20.80
CA ARG A 365 -1.06 2.31 -20.97
C ARG A 365 0.38 2.16 -21.44
N ALA A 366 0.80 0.94 -21.77
CA ALA A 366 2.17 0.63 -22.20
C ALA A 366 2.55 1.30 -23.53
N ASP A 367 1.55 1.57 -24.38
CA ASP A 367 1.67 2.29 -25.64
C ASP A 367 1.79 3.82 -25.48
N SER A 368 1.80 4.32 -24.24
CA SER A 368 1.79 5.74 -23.92
C SER A 368 0.58 6.52 -24.46
N VAL A 369 -0.52 5.82 -24.78
CA VAL A 369 -1.80 6.43 -25.17
C VAL A 369 -2.70 6.52 -23.93
N PRO A 370 -3.34 7.69 -23.69
CA PRO A 370 -4.29 7.83 -22.59
C PRO A 370 -5.65 7.24 -22.99
N TYR A 371 -6.16 6.35 -22.16
CA TYR A 371 -7.49 5.76 -22.28
C TYR A 371 -8.37 6.24 -21.13
N LEU A 372 -9.63 6.54 -21.43
CA LEU A 372 -10.64 6.77 -20.41
C LEU A 372 -11.39 5.46 -20.20
N THR A 373 -11.25 4.89 -19.01
CA THR A 373 -11.78 3.55 -18.69
C THR A 373 -12.82 3.66 -17.58
N PRO A 374 -14.08 3.24 -17.82
CA PRO A 374 -15.07 3.12 -16.75
C PRO A 374 -14.72 1.94 -15.85
N ILE A 375 -14.68 2.17 -14.56
CA ILE A 375 -14.34 1.18 -13.54
C ILE A 375 -15.60 0.79 -12.78
N PRO A 376 -16.06 -0.47 -12.85
CA PRO A 376 -17.30 -0.88 -12.21
C PRO A 376 -17.36 -0.58 -10.71
N LEU A 377 -16.26 -0.82 -10.01
CA LEU A 377 -16.06 -0.42 -8.62
C LEU A 377 -14.61 0.01 -8.42
N LEU A 378 -14.40 1.33 -8.29
CA LEU A 378 -13.11 1.95 -8.05
C LEU A 378 -12.84 2.05 -6.56
N GLY A 379 -11.67 1.60 -6.13
CA GLY A 379 -11.12 1.90 -4.80
C GLY A 379 -10.12 3.04 -4.87
N ILE A 380 -10.26 4.02 -3.97
CA ILE A 380 -9.34 5.15 -3.82
C ILE A 380 -8.76 5.11 -2.41
N MET A 381 -7.44 5.00 -2.32
CA MET A 381 -6.71 4.84 -1.06
C MET A 381 -5.58 5.87 -0.97
N PRO A 382 -5.81 6.99 -0.27
CA PRO A 382 -4.75 7.92 0.08
C PRO A 382 -3.78 7.32 1.10
N SER A 383 -2.53 7.74 1.07
CA SER A 383 -1.47 7.27 1.96
C SER A 383 -0.68 8.40 2.62
N SER A 384 -0.08 8.08 3.77
CA SER A 384 0.66 9.03 4.60
C SER A 384 1.96 9.56 3.97
N ASP A 385 2.37 9.02 2.82
CA ASP A 385 3.51 9.48 2.02
C ASP A 385 3.11 10.59 1.01
N GLY A 386 1.84 11.03 1.02
CA GLY A 386 1.33 12.06 0.12
C GLY A 386 0.73 11.52 -1.19
N ARG A 387 0.79 10.22 -1.42
CA ARG A 387 0.29 9.59 -2.65
C ARG A 387 -1.14 9.09 -2.50
N ILE A 388 -1.79 8.87 -3.64
CA ILE A 388 -3.11 8.28 -3.74
C ILE A 388 -3.01 7.08 -4.67
N THR A 389 -3.38 5.90 -4.15
CA THR A 389 -3.42 4.66 -4.91
C THR A 389 -4.84 4.37 -5.37
N LEU A 390 -5.02 4.17 -6.68
CA LEU A 390 -6.26 3.64 -7.23
C LEU A 390 -6.14 2.11 -7.36
N PHE A 391 -7.23 1.40 -7.14
CA PHE A 391 -7.30 -0.05 -7.36
C PHE A 391 -8.66 -0.50 -7.88
N ARG A 392 -8.69 -1.68 -8.51
CA ARG A 392 -9.88 -2.33 -9.04
C ARG A 392 -10.55 -3.10 -7.92
N ALA A 393 -11.46 -2.45 -7.19
CA ALA A 393 -12.18 -3.08 -6.10
C ALA A 393 -13.18 -4.13 -6.62
N ASP A 394 -13.69 -3.95 -7.85
CA ASP A 394 -14.47 -4.95 -8.57
C ASP A 394 -13.69 -6.26 -8.78
N GLU A 395 -12.40 -6.15 -9.06
CA GLU A 395 -11.51 -7.29 -9.26
C GLU A 395 -10.84 -7.76 -7.95
N ARG A 396 -10.93 -6.97 -6.87
CA ARG A 396 -10.15 -7.08 -5.62
C ARG A 396 -8.64 -7.10 -5.85
N ARG A 397 -8.17 -6.30 -6.81
CA ARG A 397 -6.77 -6.28 -7.29
C ARG A 397 -6.29 -4.84 -7.50
N ALA A 398 -4.98 -4.63 -7.41
CA ALA A 398 -4.36 -3.40 -7.90
C ALA A 398 -4.51 -3.30 -9.43
N PHE A 399 -4.52 -2.08 -9.97
CA PHE A 399 -4.43 -1.88 -11.42
C PHE A 399 -3.15 -2.53 -11.97
N ASN A 400 -3.26 -3.08 -13.18
CA ASN A 400 -2.10 -3.31 -14.03
C ASN A 400 -2.24 -2.41 -15.25
N LEU A 401 -1.49 -1.31 -15.30
CA LEU A 401 -1.47 -0.36 -16.39
C LEU A 401 -0.53 -0.78 -17.54
N ASP A 402 0.27 -1.84 -17.35
CA ASP A 402 1.14 -2.38 -18.39
C ASP A 402 0.36 -3.38 -19.26
N ARG A 403 -0.59 -2.83 -20.01
CA ARG A 403 -1.47 -3.53 -20.96
C ARG A 403 -1.26 -3.01 -22.36
N ASP A 404 -1.54 -3.86 -23.34
CA ASP A 404 -1.56 -3.45 -24.74
C ASP A 404 -2.81 -2.61 -25.09
N SER A 405 -2.87 -2.14 -26.34
CA SER A 405 -4.00 -1.35 -26.87
C SER A 405 -5.32 -2.14 -26.92
N GLU A 406 -5.28 -3.47 -26.86
CA GLU A 406 -6.45 -4.36 -26.82
C GLU A 406 -6.84 -4.73 -25.36
N ASN A 407 -6.28 -4.05 -24.36
CA ASN A 407 -6.51 -4.26 -22.93
C ASN A 407 -6.03 -5.63 -22.42
N LYS A 408 -5.15 -6.32 -23.16
CA LYS A 408 -4.56 -7.58 -22.69
C LYS A 408 -3.34 -7.25 -21.82
N ALA A 409 -3.23 -7.95 -20.69
CA ALA A 409 -2.04 -7.84 -19.85
C ALA A 409 -0.81 -8.31 -20.63
N LEU A 410 0.26 -7.51 -20.56
CA LEU A 410 1.54 -7.93 -21.12
C LEU A 410 2.19 -8.96 -20.18
N ASN A 411 2.70 -10.04 -20.76
CA ASN A 411 3.40 -11.06 -19.99
C ASN A 411 4.76 -10.52 -19.53
N SER A 412 5.13 -10.83 -18.28
CA SER A 412 6.48 -10.59 -17.78
C SER A 412 7.52 -11.06 -18.81
N SER A 413 8.50 -10.22 -19.10
CA SER A 413 9.44 -10.47 -20.18
C SER A 413 10.87 -10.24 -19.73
N VAL A 414 11.77 -11.09 -20.20
CA VAL A 414 13.21 -10.89 -20.02
C VAL A 414 13.83 -10.69 -21.39
N SER A 415 14.55 -9.57 -21.55
CA SER A 415 15.36 -9.32 -22.73
C SER A 415 16.83 -9.38 -22.35
N ALA A 416 17.65 -9.95 -23.22
CA ALA A 416 19.10 -9.92 -23.10
C ALA A 416 19.66 -9.39 -24.41
N GLU A 417 20.44 -8.31 -24.33
CA GLU A 417 21.09 -7.68 -25.48
C GLU A 417 22.60 -7.71 -25.27
N LEU A 418 23.33 -8.23 -26.27
CA LEU A 418 24.78 -8.13 -26.30
C LEU A 418 25.20 -6.74 -26.76
N ARG A 419 26.01 -6.08 -25.95
CA ARG A 419 26.61 -4.77 -26.25
C ARG A 419 28.13 -4.85 -26.18
N ASP A 420 28.78 -4.02 -26.98
CA ASP A 420 30.23 -3.89 -26.99
C ASP A 420 30.74 -3.05 -25.80
N ASN A 421 32.03 -2.73 -25.82
CA ASN A 421 32.65 -1.99 -24.74
C ASN A 421 32.21 -0.52 -24.62
N ASN A 422 31.55 0.03 -25.63
CA ASN A 422 31.04 1.39 -25.70
C ASN A 422 29.51 1.45 -25.47
N GLU A 423 28.92 0.36 -24.96
CA GLU A 423 27.47 0.16 -24.82
C GLU A 423 26.67 0.22 -26.15
N VAL A 424 27.32 -0.05 -27.28
CA VAL A 424 26.64 -0.14 -28.58
C VAL A 424 26.17 -1.57 -28.81
N ALA A 425 24.92 -1.72 -29.28
CA ALA A 425 24.33 -3.00 -29.63
C ALA A 425 25.19 -3.71 -30.71
N ARG A 426 25.62 -4.94 -30.43
CA ARG A 426 26.36 -5.73 -31.43
C ARG A 426 25.42 -6.25 -32.51
N VAL A 427 25.86 -6.22 -33.77
CA VAL A 427 25.07 -6.73 -34.91
C VAL A 427 24.95 -8.25 -34.86
N ASP A 428 25.97 -8.94 -34.34
CA ASP A 428 25.97 -10.38 -34.16
C ASP A 428 25.39 -10.77 -32.80
N GLN A 429 24.09 -10.58 -32.59
CA GLN A 429 23.43 -11.05 -31.37
C GLN A 429 23.50 -12.59 -31.29
N PHE A 430 23.88 -13.12 -30.12
CA PHE A 430 23.81 -14.55 -29.80
C PHE A 430 23.45 -14.74 -28.33
N GLN A 431 22.69 -15.79 -28.05
CA GLN A 431 22.24 -16.10 -26.70
C GLN A 431 23.44 -16.45 -25.83
N GLY A 432 23.70 -15.64 -24.80
CA GLY A 432 24.75 -15.91 -23.83
C GLY A 432 24.36 -15.89 -22.38
N ILE A 433 23.12 -15.50 -22.12
CA ILE A 433 22.47 -15.63 -20.82
C ILE A 433 21.27 -16.53 -21.02
N LEU A 434 21.21 -17.62 -20.26
CA LEU A 434 20.00 -18.40 -20.06
C LEU A 434 19.24 -17.81 -18.88
N VAL A 435 17.94 -17.63 -19.07
CA VAL A 435 17.04 -17.17 -18.02
C VAL A 435 16.00 -18.23 -17.79
N GLU A 436 16.04 -18.83 -16.61
CA GLU A 436 15.05 -19.81 -16.19
C GLU A 436 14.07 -19.14 -15.23
N GLN A 437 12.79 -19.11 -15.65
CA GLN A 437 11.66 -18.70 -14.85
C GLN A 437 10.87 -19.96 -14.47
N PRO A 438 10.46 -20.15 -13.21
CA PRO A 438 9.55 -21.24 -12.90
C PRO A 438 8.21 -21.01 -13.61
N GLY A 439 7.56 -22.07 -14.06
CA GLY A 439 6.31 -21.97 -14.83
C GLY A 439 5.21 -21.25 -14.06
N CYS A 440 4.40 -20.45 -14.75
CA CYS A 440 3.21 -19.83 -14.18
C CYS A 440 2.00 -20.76 -14.36
N PRO A 441 1.37 -21.28 -13.29
CA PRO A 441 0.09 -21.98 -13.42
C PRO A 441 -0.96 -21.01 -13.97
N GLN A 442 -1.65 -21.43 -15.02
CA GLN A 442 -2.72 -20.67 -15.67
C GLN A 442 -4.06 -21.30 -15.29
N VAL A 443 -5.00 -20.52 -14.75
CA VAL A 443 -6.37 -20.97 -14.54
C VAL A 443 -7.13 -20.77 -15.86
N THR A 444 -7.30 -21.84 -16.63
CA THR A 444 -7.91 -21.82 -17.97
C THR A 444 -9.40 -21.46 -17.98
N ASP A 445 -10.07 -21.45 -16.82
CA ASP A 445 -11.50 -21.17 -16.65
C ASP A 445 -11.81 -19.73 -16.20
N THR A 446 -10.82 -18.82 -16.22
CA THR A 446 -11.06 -17.41 -15.87
C THR A 446 -11.75 -16.68 -17.02
N THR A 447 -12.97 -16.21 -16.78
CA THR A 447 -13.82 -15.53 -17.76
C THR A 447 -13.28 -14.16 -18.21
N ASN A 448 -12.28 -13.61 -17.52
CA ASN A 448 -11.58 -12.37 -17.87
C ASN A 448 -10.11 -12.65 -18.24
N ALA A 449 -9.81 -12.69 -19.54
CA ALA A 449 -8.48 -12.97 -20.10
C ALA A 449 -7.38 -11.89 -19.81
N THR A 450 -7.67 -10.91 -18.94
CA THR A 450 -6.80 -9.77 -18.63
C THR A 450 -6.06 -9.91 -17.29
N ALA A 451 -6.37 -10.93 -16.49
CA ALA A 451 -5.81 -11.13 -15.15
C ALA A 451 -5.12 -12.50 -15.03
N PHE A 452 -3.81 -12.49 -14.77
CA PHE A 452 -3.03 -13.71 -14.53
C PHE A 452 -2.54 -13.77 -13.07
N LEU A 453 -2.32 -15.00 -12.57
CA LEU A 453 -1.81 -15.26 -11.21
C LEU A 453 -0.38 -14.72 -11.00
N CYS A 454 0.40 -14.61 -12.07
CA CYS A 454 1.82 -14.23 -12.01
C CYS A 454 2.11 -12.81 -12.54
N ASN A 455 1.10 -11.96 -12.72
CA ASN A 455 1.32 -10.60 -13.23
C ASN A 455 2.18 -9.77 -12.29
N GLY A 456 3.44 -9.45 -12.64
CA GLY A 456 4.35 -8.73 -11.73
C GLY A 456 5.18 -9.61 -10.82
N SER A 457 5.07 -10.94 -10.95
CA SER A 457 5.78 -11.92 -10.11
C SER A 457 7.27 -12.04 -10.37
N VAL A 458 7.75 -11.37 -11.41
CA VAL A 458 9.14 -11.37 -11.85
C VAL A 458 9.83 -10.12 -11.29
N PRO A 459 11.04 -10.22 -10.72
CA PRO A 459 11.84 -9.07 -10.34
C PRO A 459 11.99 -8.04 -11.47
N GLY A 460 11.85 -6.75 -11.17
CA GLY A 460 12.21 -5.68 -12.09
C GLY A 460 13.68 -5.31 -12.00
N GLY A 461 14.27 -4.87 -13.11
CA GLY A 461 15.60 -4.26 -13.10
C GLY A 461 16.45 -4.57 -14.33
N THR A 462 17.66 -4.02 -14.35
CA THR A 462 18.65 -4.26 -15.40
C THR A 462 19.91 -4.86 -14.77
N TYR A 463 20.45 -5.92 -15.36
CA TYR A 463 21.65 -6.60 -14.92
C TYR A 463 22.68 -6.58 -16.06
N ARG A 464 23.95 -6.35 -15.72
CA ARG A 464 25.04 -6.34 -16.70
C ARG A 464 26.02 -7.46 -16.37
N PHE A 465 26.18 -8.40 -17.29
CA PHE A 465 27.22 -9.44 -17.24
C PHE A 465 28.37 -9.00 -18.12
N VAL A 466 29.41 -8.44 -17.53
CA VAL A 466 30.56 -7.90 -18.27
C VAL A 466 31.64 -8.98 -18.38
N PHE A 467 31.92 -9.41 -19.61
CA PHE A 467 32.97 -10.39 -19.90
C PHE A 467 34.35 -9.74 -19.75
N GLN A 468 35.19 -10.32 -18.89
CA GLN A 468 36.50 -9.78 -18.50
C GLN A 468 36.44 -8.30 -18.11
N GLY A 469 35.37 -7.93 -17.39
CA GLY A 469 35.16 -6.57 -16.90
C GLY A 469 36.23 -6.15 -15.90
N VAL A 470 36.45 -4.84 -15.77
CA VAL A 470 37.31 -4.29 -14.73
C VAL A 470 36.64 -4.50 -13.37
N LEU A 471 37.43 -4.91 -12.38
CA LEU A 471 36.93 -5.15 -11.03
C LEU A 471 36.69 -3.80 -10.31
N PRO A 472 35.63 -3.71 -9.47
CA PRO A 472 35.31 -2.47 -8.75
C PRO A 472 36.48 -1.97 -7.90
N GLY A 473 36.73 -0.66 -7.92
CA GLY A 473 37.83 -0.03 -7.20
C GLY A 473 39.21 -0.24 -7.82
N LEU A 474 39.37 -1.18 -8.77
CA LEU A 474 40.66 -1.53 -9.39
C LEU A 474 40.79 -0.97 -10.80
N VAL A 475 40.46 0.32 -10.97
CA VAL A 475 40.45 1.02 -12.25
C VAL A 475 41.40 2.21 -12.19
N GLY A 476 42.42 2.24 -13.06
CA GLY A 476 43.29 3.41 -13.24
C GLY A 476 44.09 3.79 -11.99
N LEU A 477 44.43 2.82 -11.15
CA LEU A 477 45.21 3.00 -9.93
C LEU A 477 46.67 3.31 -10.25
N SER A 478 47.33 4.08 -9.39
CA SER A 478 48.73 4.47 -9.58
C SER A 478 49.71 3.36 -9.18
N ARG A 479 50.77 3.20 -9.96
CA ARG A 479 51.92 2.34 -9.66
C ARG A 479 53.08 3.16 -9.12
N ASP A 480 53.80 2.60 -8.16
CA ASP A 480 55.10 3.13 -7.76
C ASP A 480 56.18 2.63 -8.74
N LEU A 481 56.69 3.54 -9.57
CA LEU A 481 57.75 3.26 -10.54
C LEU A 481 59.15 3.55 -9.98
N THR A 482 59.26 3.97 -8.71
CA THR A 482 60.53 4.38 -8.11
C THR A 482 61.27 3.24 -7.40
N GLN A 483 60.62 2.07 -7.25
CA GLN A 483 61.21 0.87 -6.65
C GLN A 483 61.89 -0.01 -7.72
N GLU A 484 63.12 -0.46 -7.43
CA GLU A 484 63.97 -1.31 -8.30
C GLU A 484 63.59 -2.80 -8.32
N ASP A 485 62.45 -3.19 -7.71
CA ASP A 485 61.95 -4.58 -7.75
C ASP A 485 61.62 -4.98 -9.22
N PRO A 486 61.54 -6.30 -9.57
CA PRO A 486 61.45 -6.73 -10.96
C PRO A 486 60.31 -6.02 -11.68
N ALA A 487 60.57 -5.61 -12.93
CA ALA A 487 59.66 -4.81 -13.74
C ALA A 487 58.23 -5.33 -13.57
N LEU A 488 57.33 -4.48 -13.04
CA LEU A 488 55.91 -4.76 -12.71
C LEU A 488 55.57 -4.95 -11.20
N LEU A 489 56.15 -4.15 -10.30
CA LEU A 489 55.58 -3.98 -8.96
C LEU A 489 54.16 -3.38 -9.06
N ILE A 490 53.19 -4.08 -8.47
CA ILE A 490 51.78 -3.68 -8.42
C ILE A 490 51.26 -3.99 -7.02
N GLU A 491 50.85 -2.93 -6.31
CA GLU A 491 50.27 -3.01 -4.99
C GLU A 491 48.96 -2.23 -4.97
N THR A 492 47.98 -2.73 -4.24
CA THR A 492 46.66 -2.11 -4.06
C THR A 492 46.22 -2.27 -2.60
N PRO A 493 45.39 -1.36 -2.07
CA PRO A 493 44.79 -1.54 -0.75
C PRO A 493 44.20 -2.94 -0.55
N LEU A 494 44.43 -3.53 0.62
CA LEU A 494 43.95 -4.87 0.98
C LEU A 494 42.44 -5.01 0.79
N VAL A 495 41.67 -3.93 1.00
CA VAL A 495 40.21 -3.92 0.82
C VAL A 495 39.81 -4.10 -0.65
N GLU A 496 40.51 -3.45 -1.58
CA GLU A 496 40.25 -3.53 -3.02
C GLU A 496 40.73 -4.87 -3.61
N ALA A 497 41.85 -5.41 -3.12
CA ALA A 497 42.39 -6.70 -3.54
C ALA A 497 41.51 -7.92 -3.18
N ARG A 498 40.53 -7.80 -2.27
CA ARG A 498 39.69 -8.93 -1.83
C ARG A 498 38.89 -9.59 -2.96
N GLY A 499 38.60 -8.87 -4.03
CA GLY A 499 37.87 -9.38 -5.21
C GLY A 499 38.75 -10.02 -6.29
N VAL A 500 40.07 -9.92 -6.14
CA VAL A 500 41.07 -10.39 -7.12
C VAL A 500 41.44 -11.84 -6.83
N ILE A 501 41.56 -12.65 -7.89
CA ILE A 501 41.97 -14.05 -7.80
C ILE A 501 43.12 -14.35 -8.78
N PRO A 502 43.95 -15.37 -8.50
CA PRO A 502 44.89 -15.87 -9.49
C PRO A 502 44.23 -16.18 -10.84
N GLY A 503 44.85 -15.76 -11.93
CA GLY A 503 44.33 -15.83 -13.29
C GLY A 503 43.63 -14.56 -13.78
N ASP A 504 43.35 -13.59 -12.90
CA ASP A 504 42.91 -12.24 -13.29
C ASP A 504 43.96 -11.50 -14.09
N SER A 505 43.57 -10.45 -14.80
CA SER A 505 44.43 -9.76 -15.75
C SER A 505 44.72 -8.33 -15.32
N ILE A 506 46.00 -8.00 -15.22
CA ILE A 506 46.50 -6.65 -15.08
C ILE A 506 46.55 -5.99 -16.46
N ILE A 507 45.99 -4.78 -16.54
CA ILE A 507 46.10 -3.90 -17.69
C ILE A 507 46.86 -2.66 -17.26
N LEU A 508 48.00 -2.41 -17.87
CA LEU A 508 48.79 -1.20 -17.63
C LEU A 508 48.30 -0.08 -18.54
N ALA A 509 48.35 1.16 -18.08
CA ALA A 509 47.94 2.32 -18.86
C ALA A 509 48.80 3.55 -18.56
N ASN A 510 48.83 4.46 -19.52
CA ASN A 510 49.35 5.81 -19.38
C ASN A 510 48.38 6.82 -19.99
N ASN A 511 48.75 8.10 -20.03
CA ASN A 511 47.91 9.15 -20.59
C ASN A 511 47.67 9.03 -22.11
N ALA A 512 48.45 8.21 -22.82
CA ALA A 512 48.31 7.96 -24.25
C ALA A 512 47.43 6.73 -24.57
N GLY A 513 47.20 5.84 -23.59
CA GLY A 513 46.30 4.70 -23.74
C GLY A 513 46.66 3.50 -22.86
N ALA A 514 45.87 2.42 -23.02
CA ALA A 514 46.13 1.13 -22.38
C ALA A 514 47.18 0.33 -23.15
N CYS A 515 47.98 -0.45 -22.43
CA CYS A 515 48.89 -1.43 -23.00
C CYS A 515 48.10 -2.53 -23.71
N ALA A 516 48.62 -3.00 -24.84
CA ALA A 516 48.04 -4.13 -25.56
C ALA A 516 48.27 -5.47 -24.84
N ALA A 517 49.31 -5.56 -24.01
CA ALA A 517 49.60 -6.75 -23.23
C ALA A 517 48.61 -6.93 -22.08
N VAL A 518 48.07 -8.13 -21.97
CA VAL A 518 47.20 -8.57 -20.88
C VAL A 518 48.03 -9.49 -20.00
N ILE A 519 48.33 -9.06 -18.77
CA ILE A 519 49.29 -9.74 -17.89
C ILE A 519 48.51 -10.52 -16.83
N PRO A 520 48.53 -11.86 -16.82
CA PRO A 520 47.81 -12.64 -15.81
C PRO A 520 48.42 -12.44 -14.41
N ILE A 521 47.62 -12.64 -13.37
CA ILE A 521 48.05 -12.61 -11.98
C ILE A 521 48.35 -14.04 -11.54
N LEU A 522 49.59 -14.32 -11.12
CA LEU A 522 50.00 -15.62 -10.64
C LEU A 522 49.51 -15.87 -9.20
N ARG A 523 49.68 -14.88 -8.32
CA ARG A 523 49.35 -14.98 -6.89
C ARG A 523 49.21 -13.60 -6.24
N LEU A 524 48.60 -13.57 -5.06
CA LEU A 524 48.46 -12.40 -4.22
C LEU A 524 49.23 -12.59 -2.90
N GLU A 525 49.81 -11.53 -2.37
CA GLU A 525 50.53 -11.56 -1.08
C GLU A 525 50.19 -10.33 -0.24
N ASP A 526 49.56 -10.55 0.92
CA ASP A 526 49.33 -9.49 1.91
C ASP A 526 50.68 -9.09 2.52
N GLN A 527 51.01 -7.79 2.42
CA GLN A 527 52.27 -7.24 2.92
C GLN A 527 52.21 -6.91 4.42
N GLY A 528 51.06 -7.06 5.08
CA GLY A 528 50.88 -6.80 6.51
C GLY A 528 50.85 -5.31 6.89
N ASN A 529 50.96 -4.41 5.91
CA ASN A 529 50.91 -2.95 6.06
C ASN A 529 49.60 -2.34 5.50
N GLY A 530 48.61 -3.19 5.18
CA GLY A 530 47.34 -2.78 4.57
C GLY A 530 47.37 -2.76 3.03
N LEU A 531 48.46 -3.17 2.40
CA LEU A 531 48.58 -3.37 0.95
C LEU A 531 48.67 -4.86 0.60
N THR A 532 48.13 -5.20 -0.56
CA THR A 532 48.30 -6.51 -1.20
C THR A 532 49.11 -6.33 -2.46
N ARG A 533 50.17 -7.13 -2.58
CA ARG A 533 51.00 -7.21 -3.79
C ARG A 533 50.40 -8.21 -4.77
N LEU A 534 50.22 -7.79 -6.02
CA LEU A 534 49.74 -8.61 -7.13
C LEU A 534 50.95 -9.08 -7.95
N TYR A 535 51.25 -10.37 -7.94
CA TYR A 535 52.38 -10.91 -8.70
C TYR A 535 51.95 -11.25 -10.13
N PRO A 536 52.53 -10.61 -11.15
CA PRO A 536 52.26 -10.95 -12.54
C PRO A 536 52.84 -12.32 -12.89
N ASP A 537 52.12 -13.07 -13.72
CA ASP A 537 52.59 -14.31 -14.34
C ASP A 537 53.33 -13.97 -15.64
N LEU A 538 54.66 -13.99 -15.56
CA LEU A 538 55.56 -13.76 -16.70
C LEU A 538 56.28 -15.05 -17.11
N SER A 539 55.74 -16.21 -16.74
CA SER A 539 56.35 -17.50 -17.07
C SER A 539 56.26 -17.83 -18.57
N ASP A 540 55.29 -17.24 -19.28
CA ASP A 540 55.18 -17.28 -20.74
C ASP A 540 56.04 -16.17 -21.38
N PRO A 541 57.08 -16.52 -22.17
CA PRO A 541 57.93 -15.54 -22.85
C PRO A 541 57.15 -14.55 -23.72
N ALA A 542 56.04 -14.97 -24.35
CA ALA A 542 55.24 -14.08 -25.19
C ALA A 542 54.54 -12.98 -24.37
N VAL A 543 54.12 -13.29 -23.14
CA VAL A 543 53.52 -12.30 -22.22
C VAL A 543 54.59 -11.36 -21.69
N ALA A 544 55.76 -11.89 -21.33
CA ALA A 544 56.89 -11.09 -20.85
C ALA A 544 57.37 -10.08 -21.91
N ASP A 545 57.58 -10.54 -23.15
CA ASP A 545 58.01 -9.70 -24.28
C ASP A 545 56.95 -8.63 -24.63
N ALA A 546 55.66 -8.97 -24.52
CA ALA A 546 54.57 -8.03 -24.77
C ALA A 546 54.43 -6.98 -23.65
N ALA A 547 54.75 -7.33 -22.41
CA ALA A 547 54.63 -6.44 -21.25
C ALA A 547 55.81 -5.46 -21.11
N GLU A 548 57.01 -5.84 -21.58
CA GLU A 548 58.24 -5.04 -21.48
C GLU A 548 58.07 -3.57 -21.94
N PRO A 549 57.46 -3.27 -23.12
CA PRO A 549 57.28 -1.90 -23.59
C PRO A 549 56.39 -1.05 -22.68
N CYS A 550 55.55 -1.68 -21.87
CA CYS A 550 54.58 -1.04 -20.98
C CYS A 550 55.03 -1.00 -19.52
N ALA A 551 56.22 -1.53 -19.19
CA ALA A 551 56.67 -1.63 -17.80
C ALA A 551 56.69 -0.27 -17.08
N SER A 552 56.97 0.81 -17.82
CA SER A 552 57.01 2.21 -17.36
C SER A 552 55.65 2.91 -17.24
N TYR A 553 54.55 2.21 -17.52
CA TYR A 553 53.21 2.81 -17.50
C TYR A 553 52.77 3.05 -16.04
N PRO A 554 52.40 4.29 -15.66
CA PRO A 554 52.19 4.67 -14.27
C PRO A 554 50.83 4.24 -13.70
N LEU A 555 49.89 3.78 -14.55
CA LEU A 555 48.56 3.37 -14.12
C LEU A 555 48.34 1.88 -14.37
N PHE A 556 47.49 1.26 -13.55
CA PHE A 556 46.99 -0.09 -13.77
C PHE A 556 45.52 -0.24 -13.45
N SER A 557 44.90 -1.23 -14.09
CA SER A 557 43.57 -1.73 -13.76
C SER A 557 43.62 -3.25 -13.67
N VAL A 558 42.70 -3.85 -12.91
CA VAL A 558 42.57 -5.31 -12.82
C VAL A 558 41.24 -5.75 -13.41
N ARG A 559 41.28 -6.67 -14.36
CA ARG A 559 40.11 -7.28 -15.01
C ARG A 559 39.93 -8.71 -14.56
N ALA A 560 38.68 -9.18 -14.56
CA ALA A 560 38.39 -10.59 -14.39
C ALA A 560 39.09 -11.42 -15.48
N GLY A 561 39.78 -12.48 -15.06
CA GLY A 561 40.52 -13.37 -15.93
C GLY A 561 39.63 -14.20 -16.86
N PRO A 562 40.13 -14.69 -18.01
CA PRO A 562 39.36 -15.53 -18.94
C PRO A 562 38.94 -16.88 -18.35
N ASN A 563 39.73 -17.42 -17.42
CA ASN A 563 39.70 -18.84 -17.07
C ASN A 563 38.97 -19.14 -15.76
N VAL A 564 38.83 -18.13 -14.88
CA VAL A 564 38.22 -18.29 -13.56
C VAL A 564 37.26 -17.13 -13.34
N LYS A 565 35.96 -17.43 -13.32
CA LYS A 565 34.89 -16.44 -13.15
C LYS A 565 35.05 -15.21 -14.06
N PRO A 566 34.97 -15.37 -15.40
CA PRO A 566 35.25 -14.31 -16.36
C PRO A 566 34.17 -13.23 -16.41
N PHE A 567 32.98 -13.45 -15.82
CA PHE A 567 31.91 -12.46 -15.83
C PHE A 567 31.88 -11.67 -14.53
N VAL A 568 31.81 -10.35 -14.66
CA VAL A 568 31.55 -9.41 -13.55
C VAL A 568 30.08 -8.98 -13.65
N LEU A 569 29.30 -9.24 -12.60
CA LEU A 569 27.88 -8.96 -12.57
C LEU A 569 27.58 -7.67 -11.81
N TYR A 570 26.79 -6.79 -12.43
CA TYR A 570 26.26 -5.57 -11.83
C TYR A 570 24.73 -5.54 -11.87
N SER A 571 24.09 -4.96 -10.85
CA SER A 571 22.68 -4.56 -10.85
C SER A 571 22.56 -3.09 -11.25
N GLY A 572 22.31 -2.83 -12.53
CA GLY A 572 22.25 -1.49 -13.10
C GLY A 572 23.59 -1.07 -13.72
N ALA A 573 24.02 0.17 -13.46
CA ALA A 573 25.26 0.74 -14.00
C ALA A 573 26.51 -0.03 -13.52
N GLU A 574 27.65 0.13 -14.20
CA GLU A 574 28.93 -0.52 -13.83
C GLU A 574 29.68 0.31 -12.78
N THR A 575 29.22 0.27 -11.53
CA THR A 575 29.79 1.05 -10.40
C THR A 575 30.12 0.13 -9.22
N GLY A 576 30.89 0.63 -8.26
CA GLY A 576 31.19 -0.12 -7.03
C GLY A 576 29.94 -0.47 -6.22
N ASP A 577 28.97 0.44 -6.15
CA ASP A 577 27.74 0.26 -5.36
C ASP A 577 26.76 -0.74 -5.98
N THR A 578 26.87 -0.95 -7.29
CA THR A 578 26.00 -1.85 -8.07
C THR A 578 26.66 -3.19 -8.37
N TYR A 579 27.92 -3.38 -7.99
CA TYR A 579 28.60 -4.66 -8.15
C TYR A 579 27.96 -5.71 -7.24
N LEU A 580 27.60 -6.84 -7.83
CA LEU A 580 27.01 -7.96 -7.09
C LEU A 580 28.05 -9.01 -6.79
N GLN A 581 28.63 -9.61 -7.84
CA GLN A 581 29.61 -10.70 -7.71
C GLN A 581 30.26 -11.02 -9.05
N ARG A 582 31.19 -11.99 -9.02
CA ARG A 582 31.76 -12.64 -10.20
C ARG A 582 31.14 -14.01 -10.43
N LEU A 583 30.95 -14.36 -11.70
CA LEU A 583 30.34 -15.60 -12.14
C LEU A 583 31.24 -16.35 -13.12
N ASN A 584 31.30 -17.67 -12.96
CA ASN A 584 31.84 -18.58 -13.95
C ASN A 584 30.81 -18.89 -15.04
N VAL A 585 31.28 -19.42 -16.17
CA VAL A 585 30.38 -20.02 -17.17
C VAL A 585 29.59 -21.16 -16.52
N GLY A 586 28.28 -21.16 -16.70
CA GLY A 586 27.36 -22.11 -16.08
C GLY A 586 27.04 -21.82 -14.62
N GLU A 587 27.66 -20.81 -14.00
CA GLU A 587 27.37 -20.42 -12.63
C GLU A 587 26.12 -19.52 -12.58
N ALA A 588 25.07 -20.02 -11.94
CA ALA A 588 23.81 -19.32 -11.78
C ALA A 588 23.90 -18.13 -10.81
N TYR A 589 23.22 -17.04 -11.15
CA TYR A 589 22.82 -16.00 -10.21
C TYR A 589 21.31 -15.97 -10.07
N THR A 590 20.83 -16.14 -8.85
CA THR A 590 19.42 -16.07 -8.52
C THR A 590 19.06 -14.64 -8.15
N VAL A 591 18.20 -14.03 -8.97
CA VAL A 591 17.61 -12.74 -8.66
C VAL A 591 16.48 -12.95 -7.66
N SER A 592 16.72 -12.49 -6.43
CA SER A 592 15.72 -12.40 -5.36
C SER A 592 15.69 -10.97 -4.80
N SER A 593 15.40 -9.99 -5.66
CA SER A 593 15.04 -8.67 -5.14
C SER A 593 13.65 -8.75 -4.48
N VAL A 594 13.34 -7.76 -3.63
CA VAL A 594 11.96 -7.56 -3.19
C VAL A 594 11.11 -7.42 -4.45
N LEU A 595 10.15 -8.32 -4.63
CA LEU A 595 9.17 -8.21 -5.70
C LEU A 595 8.34 -6.97 -5.41
N ASP A 596 8.14 -6.11 -6.42
CA ASP A 596 7.22 -4.97 -6.26
C ASP A 596 5.81 -5.46 -5.90
N TYR A 597 5.39 -6.64 -6.39
CA TYR A 597 4.20 -7.37 -5.92
C TYR A 597 4.02 -8.73 -6.65
N TYR A 598 2.94 -9.45 -6.31
CA TYR A 598 2.24 -10.45 -7.14
C TYR A 598 2.84 -11.85 -7.29
N TYR A 599 2.67 -12.70 -6.29
CA TYR A 599 2.50 -14.13 -6.58
C TYR A 599 1.21 -14.60 -5.91
N HIS A 600 0.25 -15.03 -6.72
CA HIS A 600 -0.98 -15.65 -6.24
C HIS A 600 -0.82 -17.16 -6.23
N PRO A 601 -0.72 -17.82 -5.06
CA PRO A 601 -0.73 -19.27 -5.03
C PRO A 601 -2.11 -19.79 -5.46
N ASP A 602 -2.14 -20.56 -6.55
CA ASP A 602 -3.35 -21.27 -6.97
C ASP A 602 -3.76 -22.32 -5.92
N GLY A 603 -5.05 -22.49 -5.67
CA GLY A 603 -5.57 -23.54 -4.78
C GLY A 603 -5.35 -23.34 -3.27
N PHE A 604 -4.81 -22.21 -2.80
CA PHE A 604 -4.72 -21.92 -1.36
C PHE A 604 -6.07 -21.39 -0.85
N ASP A 605 -6.90 -22.24 -0.24
CA ASP A 605 -8.21 -21.83 0.28
C ASP A 605 -8.11 -21.43 1.76
N LEU A 606 -7.98 -20.13 2.01
CA LEU A 606 -8.03 -19.56 3.36
C LEU A 606 -9.48 -19.28 3.76
N GLY A 607 -10.09 -20.20 4.50
CA GLY A 607 -11.39 -19.95 5.14
C GLY A 607 -12.38 -21.10 5.14
N LEU A 608 -12.04 -22.27 4.58
CA LEU A 608 -12.84 -23.48 4.73
C LEU A 608 -12.10 -24.48 5.64
N GLU A 609 -12.78 -24.95 6.68
CA GLU A 609 -12.34 -26.14 7.43
C GLU A 609 -13.06 -27.40 6.90
N PRO A 610 -12.33 -28.44 6.48
CA PRO A 610 -10.89 -28.47 6.22
C PRO A 610 -10.53 -27.78 4.90
N PRO A 611 -9.30 -27.26 4.75
CA PRO A 611 -8.86 -26.64 3.51
C PRO A 611 -8.98 -27.63 2.34
N LYS A 612 -9.65 -27.24 1.25
CA LYS A 612 -9.55 -27.98 -0.01
C LYS A 612 -8.17 -27.70 -0.59
N SER A 613 -7.24 -28.63 -0.43
CA SER A 613 -6.00 -28.61 -1.18
C SER A 613 -6.26 -29.13 -2.59
N PRO A 614 -5.78 -28.44 -3.64
CA PRO A 614 -5.29 -29.16 -4.79
C PRO A 614 -3.82 -28.82 -5.04
N THR A 615 -3.03 -29.89 -5.08
CA THR A 615 -1.83 -30.07 -5.89
C THR A 615 -0.49 -29.48 -5.44
N THR A 616 0.52 -30.24 -5.84
CA THR A 616 1.96 -30.14 -5.64
C THR A 616 2.52 -28.76 -6.04
N PHE A 617 2.71 -27.89 -5.06
CA PHE A 617 3.41 -26.63 -5.24
C PHE A 617 4.91 -26.85 -5.56
N ALA A 618 5.47 -25.97 -6.38
CA ALA A 618 6.88 -25.60 -6.30
C ALA A 618 6.98 -24.40 -5.33
N PRO A 619 7.57 -24.55 -4.13
CA PRO A 619 7.64 -23.49 -3.13
C PRO A 619 8.79 -22.54 -3.46
N ALA A 620 8.49 -21.30 -3.83
CA ALA A 620 9.42 -20.17 -3.81
C ALA A 620 8.75 -18.95 -4.46
N PRO A 621 9.25 -17.71 -4.25
CA PRO A 621 8.98 -16.65 -5.20
C PRO A 621 9.45 -17.12 -6.58
N LEU A 622 8.90 -16.59 -7.66
CA LEU A 622 9.38 -16.89 -9.01
C LEU A 622 10.77 -16.24 -9.20
N THR A 623 11.79 -16.84 -8.57
CA THR A 623 13.17 -16.43 -8.68
C THR A 623 13.61 -16.62 -10.12
N LEU A 624 14.28 -15.61 -10.68
CA LEU A 624 14.92 -15.79 -11.97
C LEU A 624 16.33 -16.28 -11.76
N THR A 625 16.65 -17.40 -12.38
CA THR A 625 18.02 -17.89 -12.45
C THR A 625 18.63 -17.40 -13.75
N LEU A 626 19.62 -16.52 -13.62
CA LEU A 626 20.41 -16.01 -14.73
C LEU A 626 21.71 -16.81 -14.79
N THR A 627 21.95 -17.49 -15.89
CA THR A 627 23.16 -18.31 -16.06
C THR A 627 23.91 -17.85 -17.31
N PRO A 628 25.16 -17.38 -17.21
CA PRO A 628 25.99 -17.14 -18.38
C PRO A 628 26.40 -18.49 -18.99
N THR A 629 25.93 -18.81 -20.19
CA THR A 629 26.06 -20.15 -20.78
C THR A 629 27.13 -20.29 -21.85
N ILE A 630 27.78 -19.20 -22.24
CA ILE A 630 28.79 -19.24 -23.29
C ILE A 630 30.12 -19.71 -22.73
N GLY A 631 30.56 -20.88 -23.18
CA GLY A 631 31.91 -21.39 -22.95
C GLY A 631 32.97 -20.51 -23.63
N ALA A 632 33.90 -20.01 -22.83
CA ALA A 632 35.18 -19.41 -23.20
C ALA A 632 35.24 -18.67 -24.57
N GLY A 633 34.79 -17.42 -24.58
CA GLY A 633 35.50 -16.27 -25.19
C GLY A 633 35.66 -16.18 -26.71
N SER A 634 35.41 -17.23 -27.51
CA SER A 634 35.74 -17.17 -28.96
C SER A 634 34.95 -16.14 -29.77
N ARG A 635 33.86 -15.61 -29.21
CA ARG A 635 33.01 -14.57 -29.82
C ARG A 635 32.90 -13.28 -29.02
N LEU A 636 33.40 -13.26 -27.78
CA LEU A 636 33.30 -12.14 -26.85
C LEU A 636 34.67 -11.47 -26.72
N VAL A 637 34.68 -10.14 -26.76
CA VAL A 637 35.86 -9.33 -26.49
C VAL A 637 35.81 -8.83 -25.05
N ALA A 638 36.98 -8.62 -24.44
CA ALA A 638 37.06 -8.04 -23.10
C ALA A 638 36.29 -6.71 -23.03
N GLY A 639 35.36 -6.62 -22.08
CA GLY A 639 34.44 -5.49 -21.94
C GLY A 639 33.12 -5.67 -22.69
N ASP A 640 32.91 -6.71 -23.50
CA ASP A 640 31.55 -7.00 -23.98
C ASP A 640 30.63 -7.30 -22.80
N ARG A 641 29.36 -6.94 -22.93
CA ARG A 641 28.39 -7.07 -21.85
C ARG A 641 27.04 -7.54 -22.35
N TYR A 642 26.46 -8.48 -21.62
CA TYR A 642 25.04 -8.77 -21.76
C TYR A 642 24.26 -7.85 -20.84
N VAL A 643 23.43 -6.99 -21.43
CA VAL A 643 22.45 -6.18 -20.71
C VAL A 643 21.16 -6.96 -20.65
N VAL A 644 20.85 -7.51 -19.47
CA VAL A 644 19.65 -8.30 -19.20
C VAL A 644 18.64 -7.40 -18.52
N THR A 645 17.51 -7.14 -19.18
CA THR A 645 16.43 -6.33 -18.61
C THR A 645 15.27 -7.24 -18.23
N LEU A 646 14.89 -7.19 -16.96
CA LEU A 646 13.77 -7.92 -16.39
C LEU A 646 12.59 -6.95 -16.28
N LEU A 647 11.50 -7.28 -16.96
CA LEU A 647 10.29 -6.47 -16.98
C LEU A 647 9.14 -7.26 -16.32
N PRO A 648 8.69 -6.87 -15.11
CA PRO A 648 7.57 -7.52 -14.42
C PRO A 648 6.26 -7.45 -15.19
N ARG A 649 6.15 -6.47 -16.10
CA ARG A 649 4.93 -6.08 -16.81
C ARG A 649 3.73 -5.85 -15.89
N PHE A 650 4.01 -5.14 -14.81
CA PHE A 650 3.04 -4.74 -13.82
C PHE A 650 3.31 -3.30 -13.39
N ARG A 651 2.37 -2.41 -13.72
CA ARG A 651 2.42 -1.00 -13.31
C ARG A 651 1.16 -0.65 -12.53
N ARG A 652 1.31 -0.24 -11.27
CA ARG A 652 0.19 0.20 -10.43
C ARG A 652 -0.35 1.56 -10.88
N TYR A 653 -1.56 1.89 -10.45
CA TYR A 653 -2.10 3.24 -10.58
C TYR A 653 -1.88 3.99 -9.27
N VAL A 654 -0.90 4.90 -9.26
CA VAL A 654 -0.62 5.78 -8.13
C VAL A 654 -0.43 7.19 -8.66
N PHE A 655 -0.85 8.21 -7.96
CA PHE A 655 -0.54 9.59 -8.33
C PHE A 655 -0.29 10.43 -7.07
N GLY A 656 0.39 11.56 -7.24
CA GLY A 656 0.65 12.51 -6.17
C GLY A 656 0.24 13.93 -6.57
N VAL A 657 0.37 14.83 -5.60
CA VAL A 657 0.24 16.28 -5.81
C VAL A 657 1.63 16.88 -5.92
N ASP A 658 1.86 17.71 -6.93
CA ASP A 658 3.10 18.48 -7.04
C ASP A 658 3.15 19.51 -5.90
N THR A 659 3.96 19.20 -4.89
CA THR A 659 4.17 20.01 -3.69
C THR A 659 5.48 20.80 -3.75
N SER A 660 6.08 20.93 -4.94
CA SER A 660 7.28 21.75 -5.14
C SER A 660 7.06 23.21 -4.74
N GLN A 661 8.14 23.94 -4.43
CA GLN A 661 8.04 25.35 -4.00
C GLN A 661 7.44 26.28 -5.07
N SER A 662 7.46 25.86 -6.34
CA SER A 662 6.82 26.58 -7.46
C SER A 662 5.31 26.33 -7.56
N SER A 663 4.77 25.35 -6.85
CA SER A 663 3.37 24.97 -6.85
C SER A 663 2.59 25.76 -5.80
N ASN A 664 1.37 26.20 -6.14
CA ASN A 664 0.41 26.73 -5.16
C ASN A 664 -0.20 25.64 -4.26
N LEU A 665 0.21 24.37 -4.45
CA LEU A 665 -0.26 23.21 -3.71
C LEU A 665 0.78 22.68 -2.70
N ALA A 666 1.85 23.43 -2.42
CA ALA A 666 2.93 23.00 -1.52
C ALA A 666 2.48 22.57 -0.10
N VAL A 667 1.31 23.02 0.35
CA VAL A 667 0.72 22.64 1.65
C VAL A 667 -0.12 21.36 1.61
N TYR A 668 -0.43 20.82 0.43
CA TYR A 668 -1.27 19.63 0.24
C TYR A 668 -0.40 18.35 0.22
N THR A 669 0.27 18.04 1.33
CA THR A 669 1.25 16.94 1.43
C THR A 669 0.71 15.69 2.13
N LEU A 670 -0.30 15.82 2.98
CA LEU A 670 -0.81 14.71 3.79
C LEU A 670 -2.29 14.50 3.49
N PRO A 671 -2.67 13.61 2.55
CA PRO A 671 -4.06 13.33 2.28
C PRO A 671 -4.67 12.43 3.38
N ALA A 672 -5.95 12.61 3.67
CA ALA A 672 -6.71 11.86 4.66
C ALA A 672 -7.95 11.19 4.03
N SER A 673 -9.14 11.45 4.56
CA SER A 673 -10.39 10.93 4.01
C SER A 673 -10.60 11.37 2.57
N VAL A 674 -11.30 10.55 1.79
CA VAL A 674 -11.63 10.83 0.40
C VAL A 674 -13.08 10.43 0.12
N VAL A 675 -13.77 11.24 -0.68
CA VAL A 675 -15.04 10.87 -1.30
C VAL A 675 -14.95 11.08 -2.81
N ALA A 676 -15.74 10.34 -3.57
CA ALA A 676 -15.75 10.48 -5.02
C ALA A 676 -17.14 10.32 -5.61
N THR A 677 -17.41 11.04 -6.69
CA THR A 677 -18.69 11.00 -7.41
C THR A 677 -18.55 11.61 -8.79
N ASP A 678 -19.50 11.30 -9.67
CA ASP A 678 -19.69 12.04 -10.90
C ASP A 678 -20.42 13.35 -10.64
N VAL A 679 -19.94 14.40 -11.31
CA VAL A 679 -20.52 15.74 -11.32
C VAL A 679 -20.52 16.24 -12.75
N ASP A 680 -21.70 16.48 -13.32
CA ASP A 680 -21.87 16.94 -14.71
C ASP A 680 -21.15 16.07 -15.76
N GLY A 681 -21.10 14.76 -15.50
CA GLY A 681 -20.44 13.77 -16.37
C GLY A 681 -18.93 13.64 -16.15
N ALA A 682 -18.33 14.41 -15.24
CA ALA A 682 -16.92 14.28 -14.88
C ALA A 682 -16.73 13.46 -13.60
N SER A 683 -15.82 12.49 -13.63
CA SER A 683 -15.49 11.67 -12.45
C SER A 683 -14.48 12.39 -11.55
N LEU A 684 -14.93 12.77 -10.34
CA LEU A 684 -14.18 13.60 -9.42
C LEU A 684 -13.99 12.93 -8.06
N ALA A 685 -12.80 13.09 -7.48
CA ALA A 685 -12.51 12.79 -6.09
C ALA A 685 -12.27 14.09 -5.30
N TYR A 686 -12.70 14.12 -4.05
CA TYR A 686 -12.48 15.21 -3.10
C TYR A 686 -11.73 14.63 -1.92
N VAL A 687 -10.49 15.06 -1.74
CA VAL A 687 -9.57 14.52 -0.76
C VAL A 687 -9.33 15.58 0.31
N ALA A 688 -9.55 15.23 1.57
CA ALA A 688 -9.19 16.09 2.69
C ALA A 688 -7.67 16.12 2.84
N TYR A 689 -7.11 17.31 3.05
CA TYR A 689 -5.70 17.49 3.36
C TYR A 689 -5.56 18.20 4.70
N PRO A 690 -5.33 17.43 5.77
CA PRO A 690 -5.02 17.99 7.06
C PRO A 690 -3.92 19.07 7.00
N SER A 691 -2.85 18.81 6.26
CA SER A 691 -1.71 19.72 6.12
C SER A 691 -2.04 21.09 5.51
N ALA A 692 -3.16 21.19 4.77
CA ALA A 692 -3.60 22.41 4.10
C ALA A 692 -4.84 23.05 4.72
N ASP A 693 -5.42 22.42 5.75
CA ASP A 693 -6.76 22.71 6.28
C ASP A 693 -7.80 22.93 5.16
N GLY A 694 -7.82 22.00 4.20
CA GLY A 694 -8.66 22.15 3.02
C GLY A 694 -8.91 20.86 2.26
N VAL A 695 -9.67 20.98 1.18
CA VAL A 695 -10.05 19.87 0.30
C VAL A 695 -9.46 20.11 -1.09
N LEU A 696 -8.91 19.06 -1.67
CA LEU A 696 -8.44 19.06 -3.05
C LEU A 696 -9.41 18.24 -3.91
N GLN A 697 -10.00 18.88 -4.91
CA GLN A 697 -10.71 18.17 -5.97
C GLN A 697 -9.70 17.66 -6.99
N VAL A 698 -9.84 16.40 -7.37
CA VAL A 698 -9.04 15.68 -8.35
C VAL A 698 -9.95 15.22 -9.48
N ALA A 699 -9.66 15.57 -10.73
CA ALA A 699 -10.36 15.02 -11.89
C ALA A 699 -9.71 13.71 -12.35
N LEU A 700 -10.34 12.58 -12.02
CA LEU A 700 -9.79 11.24 -12.23
C LEU A 700 -9.64 10.88 -13.72
N GLU A 701 -10.47 11.48 -14.57
CA GLU A 701 -10.45 11.39 -16.03
C GLU A 701 -9.31 12.18 -16.70
N SER A 702 -8.58 13.00 -15.94
CA SER A 702 -7.55 13.90 -16.49
C SER A 702 -6.20 13.79 -15.79
N ILE A 703 -6.16 13.27 -14.56
CA ILE A 703 -4.92 13.06 -13.81
C ILE A 703 -3.97 12.15 -14.59
N THR A 704 -2.66 12.37 -14.43
CA THR A 704 -1.65 11.46 -14.99
C THR A 704 -1.19 10.50 -13.91
N ASP A 705 -1.31 9.21 -14.20
CA ASP A 705 -0.82 8.16 -13.32
C ASP A 705 0.71 8.19 -13.24
N ASN A 706 1.21 7.68 -12.13
CA ASN A 706 2.61 7.54 -11.74
C ASN A 706 3.42 8.85 -11.77
N LEU A 707 2.75 9.99 -11.59
CA LEU A 707 3.35 11.32 -11.53
C LEU A 707 2.76 12.17 -10.40
N ASP A 708 3.51 13.20 -10.01
CA ASP A 708 3.01 14.30 -9.20
C ASP A 708 2.34 15.33 -10.12
N ASN A 709 1.08 15.64 -9.84
CA ASN A 709 0.24 16.44 -10.71
C ASN A 709 0.11 17.87 -10.18
N LEU A 710 0.19 18.85 -11.09
CA LEU A 710 -0.08 20.27 -10.81
C LEU A 710 -1.42 20.74 -11.43
N THR A 711 -1.79 20.15 -12.57
CA THR A 711 -3.02 20.46 -13.30
C THR A 711 -4.14 19.48 -12.94
N TYR A 712 -5.39 19.85 -13.25
CA TYR A 712 -6.59 19.03 -12.95
C TYR A 712 -6.85 18.82 -11.46
N LEU A 713 -6.21 19.65 -10.65
CA LEU A 713 -6.39 19.77 -9.22
C LEU A 713 -7.02 21.13 -8.93
N ARG A 714 -7.98 21.17 -8.01
CA ARG A 714 -8.59 22.41 -7.54
C ARG A 714 -8.65 22.43 -6.02
N ALA A 715 -7.97 23.39 -5.43
CA ALA A 715 -7.96 23.63 -4.00
C ALA A 715 -9.22 24.36 -3.54
N PHE A 716 -9.76 23.92 -2.41
CA PHE A 716 -10.80 24.58 -1.63
C PHE A 716 -10.27 24.74 -0.19
N GLN A 717 -10.29 25.96 0.31
CA GLN A 717 -9.91 26.32 1.68
C GLN A 717 -11.08 27.03 2.33
#